data_AF-A0A812IDY6-F1
#
_entry.id   AF-A0A812IDY6-F1
#
_cell.length_a   1.000
_cell.length_b   1.000
_cell.length_c   1.000
_cell.angle_alpha   90.00
_cell.angle_beta   90.00
_cell.angle_gamma   90.00
#
_symmetry.space_group_name_H-M   'P 1'
#
loop_
_entity.id
_entity.type
_entity.pdbx_description
1 polymer ?
#
loop_
_entity_poly.entity_id
_entity_poly.type
_entity_poly.pdbx_seq_one_letter_code
_entity_poly.pdbx_strand_id
1 'polypeptide(L)'
;MADGGPAVDVESAMDSLDQEWAEMMNNPEDARVSPPPKRRRVSGEMSQASAKKSANPKAKTKPKAVAKTILKATSSRGPKHRLCKGCRKKIPVEECPPGFYGCYPCKRALDNITKLAARQGEEQQAFVRTARADDDKCFAMVQSYLEACPESLETASGKKRGQWSVVRYMERVTAATGLLKDAVGEMMWLKLYIEFAQTTRGGRLTDDQALATWKQWEEKKNRGEQILHDFGGPDNSQLRFWVKTADTLTYRSSFFKEKSVECEGESIRKAGDDQVDRLKANITRNHGNEAEFDGIAASMAVNGQNAFLGKDGFLDILQLKADVEDDSEDEAHEPEATASLAEGSEEKGKKDKKADADKTAWVERDKQVSQSVRAATAALHAFQEKSQRQLARQESEMTELIAKFGDEKSNFMGEIKIYEVRLEALKLCLQNDETALKQFIARFAGGLAVNSEDADASRKVEIGNCPPIELYQKLQTFDGLSKLIERYHTATQAKHIKDITAVLTEARLPLSQLLGACLRAEKSIKGAQDQLKKQRDRRQAEAQKPRPNPASSDAAALFDQGAAVAEELPRYQLAGLKDATFNMSAPFVIAAPEWVVQAEAEKGNFKLAMDEFITTFDVTRKQQKGIRVSKVPEHPLEDDSFDMRKLSLQALGHGPEIRNLPATASAELIKAMSPSFFGIDAGYDKVSGEYLGLPVLRLTAYGTRKVVLTEMLQLVNFMVNKKGIQGNITVARCSSFFKCMGPQVLKEYKEQSLLFTGTIAKGDVLYLPCGSLCAEYVTEVTVGYRLPVLLNESVIDKNIMATLTRKTEELKAAASSSSDSKKAEMDLKLLEEWIGAARTKLIPPVPPSAEPPAEEPKNSEPPRNPPEPQASA
;
A
#
# COMPACT_ATOMS: atom_id res chain seq x y z
N MET A 1 42.00 0.99 56.71
CA MET A 1 42.03 -0.22 55.87
C MET A 1 40.89 -0.12 54.88
N ALA A 2 41.20 0.23 53.64
CA ALA A 2 40.43 -0.04 52.43
C ALA A 2 41.37 0.28 51.26
N ASP A 3 41.84 -0.77 50.59
CA ASP A 3 42.78 -0.71 49.48
C ASP A 3 42.15 -0.06 48.24
N GLY A 4 42.92 0.82 47.60
CA GLY A 4 42.61 1.40 46.29
C GLY A 4 43.05 0.48 45.16
N GLY A 5 42.10 0.05 44.33
CA GLY A 5 42.38 -0.55 43.03
C GLY A 5 42.57 0.53 41.94
N PRO A 6 43.38 0.29 40.89
CA PRO A 6 43.70 1.29 39.89
C PRO A 6 42.51 1.57 38.97
N ALA A 7 42.33 2.85 38.64
CA ALA A 7 41.39 3.30 37.62
C ALA A 7 41.82 2.75 36.26
N VAL A 8 40.93 1.98 35.62
CA VAL A 8 41.10 1.50 34.25
C VAL A 8 40.73 2.64 33.30
N ASP A 9 41.65 2.95 32.40
CA ASP A 9 41.51 3.99 31.37
C ASP A 9 40.42 3.59 30.37
N VAL A 10 39.29 4.30 30.40
CA VAL A 10 38.06 3.94 29.66
C VAL A 10 38.24 4.16 28.15
N GLU A 11 39.13 5.06 27.73
CA GLU A 11 39.42 5.28 26.31
C GLU A 11 40.15 4.10 25.68
N SER A 12 41.11 3.49 26.39
CA SER A 12 41.82 2.30 25.90
C SER A 12 40.91 1.07 25.74
N ALA A 13 39.83 0.97 26.53
CA ALA A 13 38.87 -0.12 26.41
C ALA A 13 37.90 0.07 25.22
N MET A 14 37.65 1.31 24.81
CA MET A 14 36.79 1.60 23.65
C MET A 14 37.54 1.43 22.33
N ASP A 15 38.80 1.85 22.27
CA ASP A 15 39.65 1.64 21.08
C ASP A 15 39.91 0.14 20.82
N SER A 16 40.03 -0.66 21.89
CA SER A 16 40.15 -2.13 21.80
C SER A 16 38.91 -2.79 21.20
N LEU A 17 37.71 -2.24 21.46
CA LEU A 17 36.44 -2.78 20.95
C LEU A 17 36.23 -2.45 19.47
N ASP A 18 36.62 -1.26 19.04
CA ASP A 18 36.56 -0.86 17.63
C ASP A 18 37.59 -1.62 16.78
N GLN A 19 38.75 -1.95 17.36
CA GLN A 19 39.77 -2.78 16.71
C GLN A 19 39.34 -4.26 16.62
N GLU A 20 38.73 -4.83 17.66
CA GLU A 20 38.12 -6.17 17.61
C GLU A 20 36.98 -6.24 16.58
N TRP A 21 36.16 -5.18 16.46
CA TRP A 21 35.08 -5.12 15.46
C TRP A 21 35.62 -5.03 14.03
N ALA A 22 36.69 -4.27 13.80
CA ALA A 22 37.36 -4.17 12.51
C ALA A 22 38.05 -5.48 12.12
N GLU A 23 38.62 -6.21 13.08
CA GLU A 23 39.20 -7.55 12.84
C GLU A 23 38.12 -8.61 12.57
N MET A 24 36.99 -8.55 13.27
CA MET A 24 35.85 -9.47 13.08
C MET A 24 35.14 -9.28 11.73
N MET A 25 35.16 -8.08 11.16
CA MET A 25 34.60 -7.80 9.83
C MET A 25 35.53 -8.21 8.67
N ASN A 26 36.83 -8.40 8.94
CA ASN A 26 37.84 -8.71 7.92
C ASN A 26 38.17 -10.21 7.82
N ASN A 27 37.62 -11.09 8.66
CA ASN A 27 37.91 -12.52 8.61
C ASN A 27 36.63 -13.40 8.67
N PRO A 28 36.08 -13.86 7.52
CA PRO A 28 34.76 -14.51 7.46
C PRO A 28 34.72 -15.98 7.92
N GLU A 29 35.82 -16.58 8.37
CA GLU A 29 35.87 -18.02 8.71
C GLU A 29 35.56 -18.35 10.20
N ASP A 30 35.66 -17.41 11.14
CA ASP A 30 35.60 -17.72 12.58
C ASP A 30 34.21 -17.60 13.25
N ALA A 31 33.15 -17.25 12.50
CA ALA A 31 31.79 -17.11 13.04
C ALA A 31 31.03 -18.44 13.27
N ARG A 32 31.70 -19.51 13.73
CA ARG A 32 31.07 -20.79 14.11
C ARG A 32 31.14 -21.03 15.62
N VAL A 33 30.41 -20.23 16.40
CA VAL A 33 30.15 -20.55 17.81
C VAL A 33 28.77 -21.19 17.94
N SER A 34 28.74 -22.46 18.35
CA SER A 34 27.51 -23.22 18.58
C SER A 34 26.79 -22.77 19.85
N PRO A 35 25.44 -22.70 19.87
CA PRO A 35 24.69 -22.32 21.07
C PRO A 35 24.68 -23.45 22.13
N PRO A 36 24.58 -23.13 23.43
CA PRO A 36 24.65 -24.12 24.50
C PRO A 36 23.38 -25.00 24.58
N PRO A 37 23.49 -26.25 25.05
CA PRO A 37 22.39 -27.21 25.05
C PRO A 37 21.32 -26.88 26.10
N LYS A 38 20.06 -26.87 25.69
CA LYS A 38 18.88 -26.70 26.56
C LYS A 38 18.80 -27.86 27.57
N ARG A 39 18.87 -27.52 28.86
CA ARG A 39 18.66 -28.44 29.99
C ARG A 39 17.26 -29.06 29.93
N ARG A 40 17.23 -30.39 29.91
CA ARG A 40 16.07 -31.26 29.98
C ARG A 40 15.51 -31.23 31.41
N ARG A 41 14.28 -30.79 31.60
CA ARG A 41 13.61 -30.80 32.91
C ARG A 41 13.04 -32.20 33.16
N VAL A 42 13.51 -32.81 34.24
CA VAL A 42 13.17 -34.14 34.74
C VAL A 42 11.78 -34.11 35.39
N SER A 43 11.01 -35.15 35.13
CA SER A 43 9.73 -35.50 35.76
C SER A 43 9.91 -35.86 37.24
N GLY A 44 9.00 -35.38 38.10
CA GLY A 44 8.89 -35.81 39.50
C GLY A 44 7.47 -35.59 40.02
N GLU A 45 6.93 -36.63 40.65
CA GLU A 45 5.52 -36.86 41.03
C GLU A 45 5.05 -36.15 42.31
N MET A 46 3.75 -36.33 42.58
CA MET A 46 3.01 -36.22 43.85
C MET A 46 2.59 -34.82 44.33
N SER A 47 1.28 -34.52 44.29
CA SER A 47 0.38 -34.84 45.41
C SER A 47 -1.08 -34.40 45.14
N GLN A 48 -1.99 -35.02 45.87
CA GLN A 48 -3.45 -35.04 45.72
C GLN A 48 -4.13 -33.73 46.18
N ALA A 49 -5.29 -33.39 45.58
CA ALA A 49 -6.61 -33.38 46.25
C ALA A 49 -7.64 -32.43 45.61
N SER A 50 -8.91 -32.89 45.65
CA SER A 50 -10.19 -32.14 45.66
C SER A 50 -10.77 -31.56 44.36
N ALA A 51 -11.53 -32.42 43.68
CA ALA A 51 -12.91 -32.27 43.19
C ALA A 51 -13.59 -30.86 43.11
N LYS A 52 -14.17 -30.57 41.94
CA LYS A 52 -15.64 -30.48 41.76
C LYS A 52 -16.05 -30.49 40.28
N LYS A 53 -17.00 -31.39 39.98
CA LYS A 53 -17.70 -31.57 38.70
C LYS A 53 -18.65 -30.40 38.42
N SER A 54 -18.74 -29.97 37.17
CA SER A 54 -20.05 -29.73 36.54
C SER A 54 -19.96 -30.07 35.05
N ALA A 55 -20.96 -30.83 34.61
CA ALA A 55 -21.10 -31.34 33.26
C ALA A 55 -22.21 -30.55 32.55
N ASN A 56 -22.07 -30.27 31.25
CA ASN A 56 -23.07 -30.71 30.30
C ASN A 56 -22.53 -30.76 28.85
N PRO A 57 -22.86 -31.80 28.06
CA PRO A 57 -22.40 -32.01 26.70
C PRO A 57 -23.47 -31.56 25.67
N LYS A 58 -23.03 -31.11 24.49
CA LYS A 58 -23.73 -31.26 23.18
C LYS A 58 -23.02 -30.42 22.11
N ALA A 59 -22.17 -31.05 21.29
CA ALA A 59 -21.88 -30.57 19.95
C ALA A 59 -21.61 -31.76 19.02
N LYS A 60 -22.43 -31.86 17.97
CA LYS A 60 -22.53 -32.96 17.01
C LYS A 60 -21.36 -32.91 16.01
N THR A 61 -20.49 -33.93 16.01
CA THR A 61 -19.52 -34.18 14.93
C THR A 61 -20.12 -35.12 13.87
N LYS A 62 -20.05 -34.70 12.60
CA LYS A 62 -20.56 -35.38 11.39
C LYS A 62 -19.76 -36.66 11.02
N PRO A 63 -20.33 -37.61 10.25
CA PRO A 63 -19.79 -38.96 10.10
C PRO A 63 -18.84 -39.09 8.90
N LYS A 64 -17.56 -39.38 9.14
CA LYS A 64 -16.60 -39.91 8.13
C LYS A 64 -16.13 -41.34 8.43
N ALA A 65 -16.66 -41.98 9.48
CA ALA A 65 -16.14 -43.25 10.00
C ALA A 65 -16.87 -44.52 9.48
N VAL A 66 -17.95 -44.41 8.71
CA VAL A 66 -18.79 -45.59 8.36
C VAL A 66 -18.27 -46.36 7.14
N ALA A 67 -17.48 -45.76 6.25
CA ALA A 67 -16.97 -46.45 5.05
C ALA A 67 -15.84 -47.46 5.33
N LYS A 68 -15.17 -47.37 6.49
CA LYS A 68 -14.05 -48.26 6.84
C LYS A 68 -14.50 -49.56 7.53
N THR A 69 -15.75 -49.65 7.97
CA THR A 69 -16.23 -50.78 8.78
C THR A 69 -16.93 -51.85 7.94
N ILE A 70 -17.39 -51.53 6.72
CA ILE A 70 -18.07 -52.50 5.84
C ILE A 70 -17.07 -53.45 5.14
N LEU A 71 -15.79 -53.10 5.03
CA LEU A 71 -14.76 -53.93 4.39
C LEU A 71 -14.15 -55.03 5.30
N LYS A 72 -14.49 -55.06 6.59
CA LYS A 72 -13.98 -56.08 7.54
C LYS A 72 -14.94 -57.23 7.83
N ALA A 73 -16.15 -57.22 7.29
CA ALA A 73 -17.18 -58.23 7.63
C ALA A 73 -17.34 -59.36 6.59
N THR A 74 -16.56 -59.39 5.51
CA THR A 74 -16.64 -60.42 4.46
C THR A 74 -15.27 -61.01 4.10
N SER A 75 -14.49 -61.45 5.10
CA SER A 75 -13.17 -62.08 4.88
C SER A 75 -13.16 -63.59 5.10
N SER A 76 -14.17 -64.31 4.62
CA SER A 76 -14.13 -65.78 4.56
C SER A 76 -14.27 -66.26 3.11
N ARG A 77 -13.11 -66.64 2.52
CA ARG A 77 -12.92 -67.40 1.27
C ARG A 77 -13.01 -66.66 -0.08
N GLY A 78 -12.54 -65.42 -0.17
CA GLY A 78 -12.17 -64.85 -1.48
C GLY A 78 -10.87 -65.46 -2.04
N PRO A 79 -10.70 -65.60 -3.37
CA PRO A 79 -9.44 -66.06 -3.95
C PRO A 79 -8.31 -65.06 -3.61
N LYS A 80 -7.19 -65.56 -3.06
CA LYS A 80 -6.03 -64.75 -2.67
C LYS A 80 -5.41 -63.95 -3.83
N HIS A 81 -5.64 -64.41 -5.06
CA HIS A 81 -5.16 -63.78 -6.28
C HIS A 81 -6.32 -63.61 -7.27
N ARG A 82 -6.32 -62.50 -8.00
CA ARG A 82 -7.23 -62.26 -9.14
C ARG A 82 -6.42 -62.26 -10.43
N LEU A 83 -7.03 -62.78 -11.50
CA LEU A 83 -6.45 -62.70 -12.84
C LEU A 83 -6.74 -61.31 -13.43
N CYS A 84 -5.71 -60.59 -13.86
CA CYS A 84 -5.89 -59.30 -14.53
C CYS A 84 -6.44 -59.50 -15.95
N LYS A 85 -7.56 -58.87 -16.30
CA LYS A 85 -8.12 -58.97 -17.66
C LYS A 85 -7.20 -58.42 -18.76
N GLY A 86 -6.44 -57.36 -18.47
CA GLY A 86 -5.59 -56.69 -19.46
C GLY A 86 -4.21 -57.34 -19.70
N CYS A 87 -3.68 -58.11 -18.76
CA CYS A 87 -2.36 -58.76 -18.90
C CYS A 87 -2.31 -60.23 -18.49
N ARG A 88 -3.44 -60.82 -18.06
CA ARG A 88 -3.60 -62.22 -17.61
C ARG A 88 -2.68 -62.65 -16.47
N LYS A 89 -1.98 -61.71 -15.81
CA LYS A 89 -1.17 -61.99 -14.63
C LYS A 89 -2.08 -62.25 -13.42
N LYS A 90 -1.73 -63.23 -12.60
CA LYS A 90 -2.35 -63.46 -11.28
C LYS A 90 -1.72 -62.49 -10.29
N ILE A 91 -2.54 -61.65 -9.65
CA ILE A 91 -2.08 -60.56 -8.80
C ILE A 91 -2.80 -60.64 -7.45
N PRO A 92 -2.11 -60.40 -6.32
CA PRO A 92 -2.75 -60.33 -5.01
C PRO A 92 -3.91 -59.32 -5.01
N VAL A 93 -5.01 -59.65 -4.35
CA VAL A 93 -6.20 -58.77 -4.32
C VAL A 93 -5.88 -57.39 -3.74
N GLU A 94 -4.90 -57.31 -2.85
CA GLU A 94 -4.42 -56.09 -2.20
C GLU A 94 -3.69 -55.14 -3.18
N GLU A 95 -3.10 -55.67 -4.25
CA GLU A 95 -2.41 -54.90 -5.29
C GLU A 95 -3.32 -54.51 -6.46
N CYS A 96 -4.58 -54.95 -6.45
CA CYS A 96 -5.58 -54.51 -7.42
C CYS A 96 -6.15 -53.14 -7.01
N PRO A 97 -6.35 -52.21 -7.97
CA PRO A 97 -7.04 -50.95 -7.69
C PRO A 97 -8.46 -51.21 -7.16
N PRO A 98 -8.94 -50.45 -6.16
CA PRO A 98 -10.27 -50.64 -5.60
C PRO A 98 -11.36 -50.55 -6.70
N GLY A 99 -12.21 -51.56 -6.79
CA GLY A 99 -13.32 -51.62 -7.75
C GLY A 99 -12.95 -51.97 -9.19
N PHE A 100 -11.69 -52.35 -9.48
CA PHE A 100 -11.25 -52.70 -10.83
C PHE A 100 -10.72 -54.14 -10.91
N TYR A 101 -11.10 -54.88 -11.96
CA TYR A 101 -10.71 -56.28 -12.20
C TYR A 101 -9.40 -56.40 -13.01
N GLY A 102 -8.31 -55.79 -12.50
CA GLY A 102 -6.99 -55.87 -13.13
C GLY A 102 -5.89 -55.16 -12.35
N CYS A 103 -4.68 -55.11 -12.91
CA CYS A 103 -3.54 -54.41 -12.31
C CYS A 103 -3.62 -52.89 -12.53
N TYR A 104 -2.88 -52.12 -11.72
CA TYR A 104 -2.73 -50.67 -11.89
C TYR A 104 -2.29 -50.25 -13.32
N PRO A 105 -1.27 -50.87 -13.95
CA PRO A 105 -0.88 -50.52 -15.32
C PRO A 105 -2.00 -50.75 -16.34
N CYS A 106 -2.68 -51.91 -16.32
CA CYS A 106 -3.79 -52.19 -17.23
C CYS A 106 -4.99 -51.28 -16.99
N LYS A 107 -5.27 -50.90 -15.73
CA LYS A 107 -6.30 -49.90 -15.42
C LYS A 107 -5.96 -48.55 -16.07
N ARG A 108 -4.72 -48.08 -15.90
CA ARG A 108 -4.25 -46.81 -16.48
C ARG A 108 -4.31 -46.83 -18.01
N ALA A 109 -3.85 -47.91 -18.63
CA ALA A 109 -3.95 -48.12 -20.07
C ALA A 109 -5.41 -48.00 -20.53
N LEU A 110 -6.34 -48.71 -19.88
CA LEU A 110 -7.76 -48.61 -20.22
C LEU A 110 -8.35 -47.22 -19.96
N ASP A 111 -7.96 -46.53 -18.90
CA ASP A 111 -8.42 -45.17 -18.61
C ASP A 111 -7.95 -44.19 -19.71
N ASN A 112 -6.72 -44.35 -20.20
CA ASN A 112 -6.17 -43.55 -21.31
C ASN A 112 -6.85 -43.88 -22.65
N ILE A 113 -7.03 -45.17 -22.97
CA ILE A 113 -7.74 -45.62 -24.17
C ILE A 113 -9.18 -45.07 -24.16
N THR A 114 -9.87 -45.12 -23.03
CA THR A 114 -11.24 -44.59 -22.90
C THR A 114 -11.28 -43.09 -23.12
N LYS A 115 -10.29 -42.33 -22.61
CA LYS A 115 -10.18 -40.88 -22.85
C LYS A 115 -9.87 -40.54 -24.31
N LEU A 116 -9.02 -41.33 -24.97
CA LEU A 116 -8.69 -41.14 -26.38
C LEU A 116 -9.90 -41.43 -27.26
N ALA A 117 -10.59 -42.55 -27.03
CA ALA A 117 -11.83 -42.88 -27.72
C ALA A 117 -12.90 -41.79 -27.53
N ALA A 118 -13.00 -41.22 -26.32
CA ALA A 118 -13.93 -40.13 -26.06
C ALA A 118 -13.65 -38.85 -26.86
N ARG A 119 -12.38 -38.60 -27.22
CA ARG A 119 -12.00 -37.47 -28.09
C ARG A 119 -12.22 -37.75 -29.58
N GLN A 120 -12.25 -39.02 -29.98
CA GLN A 120 -12.36 -39.43 -31.38
C GLN A 120 -13.82 -39.58 -31.85
N GLY A 121 -14.77 -39.81 -30.94
CA GLY A 121 -16.20 -39.85 -31.27
C GLY A 121 -16.95 -40.98 -30.57
N GLU A 122 -18.26 -41.06 -30.82
CA GLU A 122 -19.16 -42.03 -30.18
C GLU A 122 -18.94 -43.47 -30.69
N GLU A 123 -18.57 -43.63 -31.96
CA GLU A 123 -18.28 -44.93 -32.57
C GLU A 123 -17.07 -45.62 -31.91
N GLN A 124 -16.00 -44.87 -31.66
CA GLN A 124 -14.79 -45.36 -30.98
C GLN A 124 -15.06 -45.64 -29.50
N GLN A 125 -15.92 -44.84 -28.84
CA GLN A 125 -16.39 -45.16 -27.50
C GLN A 125 -17.19 -46.46 -27.47
N ALA A 126 -18.08 -46.69 -28.45
CA ALA A 126 -18.87 -47.91 -28.56
C ALA A 126 -17.96 -49.13 -28.77
N PHE A 127 -16.95 -49.02 -29.64
CA PHE A 127 -15.91 -50.04 -29.82
C PHE A 127 -15.16 -50.36 -28.52
N VAL A 128 -14.72 -49.35 -27.75
CA VAL A 128 -14.02 -49.60 -26.48
C VAL A 128 -14.94 -50.27 -25.46
N ARG A 129 -16.24 -49.94 -25.44
CA ARG A 129 -17.22 -50.61 -24.56
C ARG A 129 -17.41 -52.07 -24.93
N THR A 130 -17.54 -52.40 -26.22
CA THR A 130 -17.66 -53.80 -26.68
C THR A 130 -16.36 -54.58 -26.48
N ALA A 131 -15.21 -53.98 -26.75
CA ALA A 131 -13.90 -54.59 -26.51
C ALA A 131 -13.62 -54.84 -25.02
N ARG A 132 -14.16 -54.02 -24.11
CA ARG A 132 -14.04 -54.23 -22.65
C ARG A 132 -14.91 -55.37 -22.11
N ALA A 133 -16.01 -55.71 -22.79
CA ALA A 133 -16.91 -56.77 -22.39
C ALA A 133 -16.36 -58.17 -22.72
N ASP A 134 -15.48 -58.25 -23.72
CA ASP A 134 -14.83 -59.47 -24.20
C ASP A 134 -13.38 -59.53 -23.66
N ASP A 135 -13.05 -60.59 -22.90
CA ASP A 135 -11.77 -60.70 -22.19
C ASP A 135 -10.58 -60.87 -23.15
N ASP A 136 -10.78 -61.49 -24.32
CA ASP A 136 -9.73 -61.67 -25.33
C ASP A 136 -9.45 -60.35 -26.04
N LYS A 137 -10.51 -59.61 -26.42
CA LYS A 137 -10.38 -58.30 -27.07
C LYS A 137 -9.82 -57.25 -26.12
N CYS A 138 -10.22 -57.27 -24.85
CA CYS A 138 -9.70 -56.37 -23.82
C CYS A 138 -8.20 -56.60 -23.60
N PHE A 139 -7.77 -57.86 -23.57
CA PHE A 139 -6.35 -58.21 -23.49
C PHE A 139 -5.58 -57.69 -24.71
N ALA A 140 -6.02 -58.00 -25.93
CA ALA A 140 -5.35 -57.56 -27.16
C ALA A 140 -5.24 -56.03 -27.26
N MET A 141 -6.32 -55.32 -26.93
CA MET A 141 -6.37 -53.85 -26.93
C MET A 141 -5.41 -53.23 -25.91
N VAL A 142 -5.35 -53.80 -24.69
CA VAL A 142 -4.44 -53.31 -23.65
C VAL A 142 -2.99 -53.62 -23.99
N GLN A 143 -2.68 -54.81 -24.52
CA GLN A 143 -1.31 -55.15 -24.93
C GLN A 143 -0.81 -54.26 -26.07
N SER A 144 -1.62 -54.10 -27.13
CA SER A 144 -1.26 -53.22 -28.25
C SER A 144 -1.00 -51.77 -27.79
N TYR A 145 -1.78 -51.27 -26.83
CA TYR A 145 -1.54 -49.94 -26.25
C TYR A 145 -0.24 -49.88 -25.44
N LEU A 146 0.05 -50.91 -24.64
CA LEU A 146 1.28 -50.96 -23.83
C LEU A 146 2.54 -51.12 -24.70
N GLU A 147 2.45 -51.86 -25.81
CA GLU A 147 3.50 -52.00 -26.81
C GLU A 147 3.75 -50.69 -27.57
N ALA A 148 2.68 -50.00 -27.98
CA ALA A 148 2.78 -48.71 -28.67
C ALA A 148 3.22 -47.55 -27.75
N CYS A 149 2.96 -47.66 -26.44
CA CYS A 149 3.27 -46.63 -25.45
C CYS A 149 4.12 -47.20 -24.30
N PRO A 150 5.39 -47.58 -24.54
CA PRO A 150 6.24 -48.23 -23.54
C PRO A 150 6.52 -47.36 -22.29
N GLU A 151 6.46 -46.02 -22.42
CA GLU A 151 6.54 -45.07 -21.28
C GLU A 151 5.45 -45.31 -20.20
N SER A 152 4.34 -45.97 -20.58
CA SER A 152 3.26 -46.31 -19.64
C SER A 152 3.63 -47.46 -18.69
N LEU A 153 4.61 -48.31 -19.06
CA LEU A 153 5.15 -49.39 -18.23
C LEU A 153 6.21 -48.88 -17.25
N GLU A 154 7.08 -47.95 -17.66
CA GLU A 154 8.06 -47.33 -16.76
C GLU A 154 7.41 -46.47 -15.67
N THR A 155 6.23 -45.92 -15.94
CA THR A 155 5.43 -45.18 -14.95
C THR A 155 4.58 -46.07 -14.03
N ALA A 156 4.63 -47.40 -14.19
CA ALA A 156 3.86 -48.34 -13.37
C ALA A 156 4.46 -48.59 -11.98
N SER A 157 5.77 -48.31 -11.77
CA SER A 157 6.44 -48.36 -10.46
C SER A 157 6.17 -47.14 -9.56
N GLY A 158 5.32 -46.21 -10.01
CA GLY A 158 4.79 -45.16 -9.15
C GLY A 158 5.59 -43.87 -9.19
N LYS A 159 4.87 -42.81 -9.56
CA LYS A 159 5.27 -41.40 -9.65
C LYS A 159 6.15 -41.13 -10.88
N LYS A 160 5.60 -40.35 -11.84
CA LYS A 160 6.46 -39.46 -12.63
C LYS A 160 7.19 -38.58 -11.63
N ARG A 161 8.40 -38.99 -11.24
CA ARG A 161 9.30 -38.15 -10.44
C ARG A 161 9.73 -37.07 -11.41
N GLY A 162 9.21 -35.85 -11.22
CA GLY A 162 9.58 -34.71 -12.04
C GLY A 162 11.11 -34.64 -12.09
N GLN A 163 11.69 -34.35 -13.25
CA GLN A 163 13.10 -33.98 -13.29
C GLN A 163 13.22 -32.68 -12.50
N TRP A 164 13.68 -32.78 -11.26
CA TRP A 164 13.91 -31.62 -10.42
C TRP A 164 15.22 -30.99 -10.87
N SER A 165 15.14 -29.71 -11.23
CA SER A 165 16.33 -28.87 -11.26
C SER A 165 16.41 -28.21 -9.89
N VAL A 166 17.43 -28.56 -9.12
CA VAL A 166 17.63 -28.00 -7.79
C VAL A 166 18.61 -26.85 -7.92
N VAL A 167 18.13 -25.65 -7.64
CA VAL A 167 18.95 -24.45 -7.51
C VAL A 167 18.91 -24.05 -6.05
N ARG A 168 20.08 -24.05 -5.42
CA ARG A 168 20.24 -23.56 -4.05
C ARG A 168 20.59 -22.08 -4.13
N TYR A 169 19.81 -21.25 -3.48
CA TYR A 169 20.18 -19.87 -3.20
C TYR A 169 20.15 -19.66 -1.70
N MET A 170 21.11 -18.91 -1.19
CA MET A 170 21.06 -18.40 0.16
C MET A 170 20.57 -16.96 0.09
N GLU A 171 19.43 -16.70 0.72
CA GLU A 171 19.02 -15.34 1.02
C GLU A 171 19.75 -14.93 2.29
N ARG A 172 20.84 -14.17 2.15
CA ARG A 172 21.52 -13.59 3.30
C ARG A 172 20.78 -12.31 3.66
N VAL A 173 20.13 -12.32 4.82
CA VAL A 173 19.46 -11.14 5.37
C VAL A 173 20.33 -10.61 6.49
N THR A 174 21.21 -9.67 6.16
CA THR A 174 21.99 -8.93 7.14
C THR A 174 21.12 -7.79 7.67
N ALA A 175 20.80 -7.85 8.97
CA ALA A 175 20.14 -6.77 9.67
C ALA A 175 21.13 -6.17 10.66
N ALA A 176 21.67 -4.99 10.33
CA ALA A 176 22.49 -4.23 11.25
C ALA A 176 21.60 -3.27 12.04
N THR A 177 21.59 -3.42 13.36
CA THR A 177 21.06 -2.42 14.27
C THR A 177 22.22 -1.90 15.11
N GLY A 178 22.53 -0.62 14.96
CA GLY A 178 23.66 -0.01 15.64
C GLY A 178 23.47 1.49 15.87
N LEU A 179 24.25 2.01 16.80
CA LEU A 179 24.44 3.44 17.02
C LEU A 179 25.61 3.89 16.14
N LEU A 180 25.33 4.71 15.13
CA LEU A 180 26.37 5.34 14.32
C LEU A 180 26.67 6.72 14.90
N LYS A 181 27.95 7.00 15.15
CA LYS A 181 28.43 8.34 15.48
C LYS A 181 28.63 9.08 14.15
N ASP A 182 27.64 9.87 13.77
CA ASP A 182 27.71 10.77 12.62
C ASP A 182 28.25 12.14 13.03
N ALA A 183 28.85 12.85 12.09
CA ALA A 183 29.28 14.22 12.27
C ALA A 183 28.37 15.17 11.48
N VAL A 184 27.71 16.10 12.17
CA VAL A 184 26.98 17.19 11.53
C VAL A 184 27.92 18.38 11.38
N GLY A 185 27.86 19.03 10.23
CA GLY A 185 28.66 20.22 9.93
C GLY A 185 27.99 21.12 8.91
N GLU A 186 28.46 22.36 8.84
CA GLU A 186 27.90 23.42 8.01
C GLU A 186 28.96 23.93 7.03
N MET A 187 28.53 24.40 5.86
CA MET A 187 29.40 25.08 4.91
C MET A 187 29.59 26.53 5.35
N MET A 188 30.76 26.85 5.89
CA MET A 188 31.07 28.18 6.41
C MET A 188 32.04 28.92 5.50
N TRP A 189 31.80 30.20 5.25
CA TRP A 189 32.80 31.13 4.71
C TRP A 189 33.69 31.68 5.84
N LEU A 190 34.80 32.33 5.51
CA LEU A 190 35.84 32.73 6.48
C LEU A 190 35.29 33.45 7.73
N LYS A 191 34.53 34.54 7.54
CA LYS A 191 33.98 35.32 8.65
C LYS A 191 33.06 34.49 9.56
N LEU A 192 32.19 33.66 8.97
CA LEU A 192 31.28 32.80 9.72
C LEU A 192 32.04 31.72 10.49
N TYR A 193 33.11 31.17 9.90
CA TYR A 193 33.98 30.23 10.59
C TYR A 193 34.71 30.87 11.77
N ILE A 194 35.22 32.10 11.63
CA ILE A 194 35.87 32.82 12.75
C ILE A 194 34.88 33.00 13.90
N GLU A 195 33.67 33.48 13.60
CA GLU A 195 32.61 33.64 14.61
C GLU A 195 32.27 32.29 15.28
N PHE A 196 32.17 31.20 14.51
CA PHE A 196 31.95 29.85 15.05
C PHE A 196 33.12 29.37 15.92
N ALA A 197 34.36 29.53 15.46
CA ALA A 197 35.58 29.08 16.13
C ALA A 197 35.79 29.74 17.49
N GLN A 198 35.36 30.99 17.65
CA GLN A 198 35.36 31.70 18.92
C GLN A 198 34.35 31.15 19.94
N THR A 199 33.29 30.46 19.48
CA THR A 199 32.29 29.91 20.39
C THR A 199 32.87 28.76 21.21
N THR A 200 32.18 28.41 22.31
CA THR A 200 32.55 27.23 23.11
C THR A 200 32.51 25.93 22.29
N ARG A 201 31.66 25.84 21.26
CA ARG A 201 31.57 24.67 20.37
C ARG A 201 32.66 24.65 19.30
N GLY A 202 33.12 25.81 18.84
CA GLY A 202 34.20 25.93 17.87
C GLY A 202 35.61 25.90 18.47
N GLY A 203 35.74 25.69 19.78
CA GLY A 203 37.02 25.51 20.47
C GLY A 203 37.57 26.77 21.16
N ARG A 204 36.82 27.88 21.18
CA ARG A 204 37.25 29.17 21.75
C ARG A 204 38.58 29.66 21.18
N LEU A 205 38.77 29.48 19.88
CA LEU A 205 39.96 29.95 19.19
C LEU A 205 39.98 31.47 19.15
N THR A 206 41.18 32.04 19.25
CA THR A 206 41.40 33.46 18.93
C THR A 206 41.28 33.68 17.42
N ASP A 207 41.04 34.93 17.00
CA ASP A 207 40.92 35.28 15.57
C ASP A 207 42.13 34.83 14.75
N ASP A 208 43.33 35.03 15.28
CA ASP A 208 44.57 34.64 14.61
C ASP A 208 44.69 33.11 14.45
N GLN A 209 44.22 32.34 15.43
CA GLN A 209 44.20 30.88 15.39
C GLN A 209 43.15 30.34 14.41
N ALA A 210 41.96 30.96 14.38
CA ALA A 210 40.93 30.62 13.41
C ALA A 210 41.39 30.95 11.98
N LEU A 211 42.00 32.12 11.77
CA LEU A 211 42.59 32.51 10.49
C LEU A 211 43.71 31.56 10.04
N ALA A 212 44.57 31.12 10.96
CA ALA A 212 45.61 30.15 10.67
C ALA A 212 45.01 28.79 10.23
N THR A 213 43.97 28.33 10.91
CA THR A 213 43.29 27.07 10.57
C THR A 213 42.60 27.16 9.20
N TRP A 214 41.98 28.29 8.90
CA TRP A 214 41.38 28.54 7.59
C TRP A 214 42.41 28.53 6.46
N LYS A 215 43.56 29.21 6.64
CA LYS A 215 44.66 29.20 5.67
C LYS A 215 45.21 27.79 5.44
N GLN A 216 45.28 26.96 6.49
CA GLN A 216 45.67 25.56 6.33
C GLN A 216 44.67 24.78 5.47
N TRP A 217 43.37 25.02 5.59
CA TRP A 217 42.37 24.39 4.72
C TRP A 217 42.46 24.89 3.27
N GLU A 218 42.73 26.18 3.06
CA GLU A 218 43.00 26.71 1.72
C GLU A 218 44.23 26.06 1.08
N GLU A 219 45.32 25.91 1.83
CA GLU A 219 46.52 25.21 1.35
C GLU A 219 46.23 23.74 1.02
N LYS A 220 45.51 23.03 1.88
CA LYS A 220 45.13 21.62 1.65
C LYS A 220 44.23 21.45 0.43
N LYS A 221 43.25 22.34 0.25
CA LYS A 221 42.44 22.42 -0.96
C LYS A 221 43.32 22.63 -2.20
N ASN A 222 44.26 23.57 -2.14
CA ASN A 222 45.15 23.87 -3.27
C ASN A 222 46.11 22.70 -3.60
N ARG A 223 46.40 21.84 -2.62
CA ARG A 223 47.12 20.57 -2.82
C ARG A 223 46.24 19.42 -3.33
N GLY A 224 44.92 19.62 -3.44
CA GLY A 224 43.97 18.58 -3.88
C GLY A 224 43.62 17.55 -2.80
N GLU A 225 43.88 17.83 -1.52
CA GLU A 225 43.43 16.97 -0.43
C GLU A 225 41.90 17.01 -0.32
N GLN A 226 41.27 15.88 0.07
CA GLN A 226 39.81 15.76 0.20
C GLN A 226 39.28 16.61 1.38
N ILE A 227 39.10 17.90 1.13
CA ILE A 227 38.33 18.81 1.98
C ILE A 227 37.07 19.20 1.21
N LEU A 228 35.91 18.97 1.82
CA LEU A 228 34.63 19.39 1.28
C LEU A 228 34.56 20.92 1.26
N HIS A 229 34.45 21.48 0.07
CA HIS A 229 34.41 22.93 -0.15
C HIS A 229 33.50 23.26 -1.35
N ASP A 230 32.97 24.48 -1.37
CA ASP A 230 32.27 25.03 -2.53
C ASP A 230 32.54 26.54 -2.67
N PHE A 231 31.93 27.18 -3.67
CA PHE A 231 32.07 28.61 -3.95
C PHE A 231 30.75 29.38 -3.76
N GLY A 232 29.86 28.90 -2.89
CA GLY A 232 28.54 29.50 -2.65
C GLY A 232 28.50 30.57 -1.56
N GLY A 233 29.64 31.12 -1.15
CA GLY A 233 29.74 32.23 -0.21
C GLY A 233 29.32 33.57 -0.80
N PRO A 234 29.40 34.68 -0.04
CA PRO A 234 29.06 36.01 -0.51
C PRO A 234 30.15 36.49 -1.47
N ASP A 235 29.87 37.54 -2.26
CA ASP A 235 30.78 38.00 -3.32
C ASP A 235 32.22 38.30 -2.83
N ASN A 236 32.37 38.77 -1.59
CA ASN A 236 33.66 39.11 -1.00
C ASN A 236 34.38 37.92 -0.32
N SER A 237 33.76 36.74 -0.25
CA SER A 237 34.33 35.52 0.36
C SER A 237 33.63 34.27 -0.18
N GLN A 238 33.68 34.06 -1.50
CA GLN A 238 32.94 32.99 -2.18
C GLN A 238 33.29 31.59 -1.67
N LEU A 239 34.53 31.36 -1.22
CA LEU A 239 34.97 30.05 -0.74
C LEU A 239 34.31 29.69 0.61
N ARG A 240 33.71 28.50 0.65
CA ARG A 240 33.20 27.89 1.89
C ARG A 240 33.83 26.52 2.12
N PHE A 241 34.13 26.22 3.38
CA PHE A 241 34.57 24.90 3.82
C PHE A 241 33.49 24.24 4.67
N TRP A 242 33.35 22.92 4.56
CA TRP A 242 32.55 22.15 5.49
C TRP A 242 33.25 22.09 6.85
N VAL A 243 32.60 22.61 7.89
CA VAL A 243 33.11 22.65 9.25
C VAL A 243 32.20 21.79 10.12
N LYS A 244 32.77 20.79 10.79
CA LYS A 244 32.06 19.96 11.76
C LYS A 244 31.59 20.82 12.94
N THR A 245 30.28 20.85 13.21
CA THR A 245 29.66 21.66 14.27
C THR A 245 29.16 20.82 15.44
N ALA A 246 28.85 19.54 15.23
CA ALA A 246 28.41 18.63 16.29
C ALA A 246 28.71 17.16 15.95
N ASP A 247 28.90 16.35 16.99
CA ASP A 247 28.78 14.90 16.92
C ASP A 247 27.32 14.52 17.20
N THR A 248 26.72 13.72 16.31
CA THR A 248 25.37 13.20 16.50
C THR A 248 25.40 11.68 16.56
N LEU A 249 24.83 11.12 17.61
CA LEU A 249 24.57 9.69 17.70
C LEU A 249 23.24 9.40 17.00
N THR A 250 23.31 8.90 15.78
CA THR A 250 22.11 8.53 15.02
C THR A 250 21.78 7.08 15.31
N TYR A 251 20.63 6.84 15.94
CA TYR A 251 20.10 5.49 16.09
C TYR A 251 19.57 5.03 14.74
N ARG A 252 20.41 4.33 13.97
CA ARG A 252 20.01 3.86 12.65
C ARG A 252 19.23 2.56 12.83
N SER A 253 17.93 2.68 13.10
CA SER A 253 16.98 1.59 12.84
C SER A 253 16.56 1.60 11.37
N SER A 254 17.49 1.86 10.44
CA SER A 254 17.23 1.54 9.05
C SER A 254 17.21 0.03 8.96
N PHE A 255 16.04 -0.55 8.75
CA PHE A 255 15.95 -1.88 8.16
C PHE A 255 16.52 -1.80 6.75
N PHE A 256 17.85 -1.68 6.63
CA PHE A 256 18.51 -1.97 5.39
C PHE A 256 18.51 -3.49 5.30
N LYS A 257 17.39 -4.04 4.82
CA LYS A 257 17.36 -5.42 4.37
C LYS A 257 18.15 -5.45 3.08
N GLU A 258 19.47 -5.53 3.20
CA GLU A 258 20.27 -6.00 2.10
C GLU A 258 19.90 -7.47 1.93
N LYS A 259 19.03 -7.72 0.96
CA LYS A 259 18.73 -9.06 0.50
C LYS A 259 19.70 -9.32 -0.64
N SER A 260 20.88 -9.84 -0.33
CA SER A 260 21.68 -10.47 -1.36
C SER A 260 21.15 -11.88 -1.56
N VAL A 261 20.89 -12.21 -2.82
CA VAL A 261 20.57 -13.58 -3.23
C VAL A 261 21.85 -14.10 -3.88
N GLU A 262 22.63 -14.82 -3.10
CA GLU A 262 23.81 -15.51 -3.62
C GLU A 262 23.39 -16.93 -4.01
N CYS A 263 23.54 -17.25 -5.30
CA CYS A 263 23.40 -18.62 -5.79
C CYS A 263 24.65 -19.40 -5.39
N GLU A 264 24.61 -20.05 -4.24
CA GLU A 264 25.67 -20.97 -3.82
C GLU A 264 25.46 -22.36 -4.46
N GLY A 265 26.34 -22.71 -5.37
CA GLY A 265 26.49 -24.07 -5.92
C GLY A 265 26.07 -24.22 -7.39
N GLU A 266 26.53 -25.31 -7.99
CA GLU A 266 26.13 -25.71 -9.35
C GLU A 266 24.65 -26.07 -9.38
N SER A 267 23.92 -25.55 -10.37
CA SER A 267 22.54 -25.97 -10.61
C SER A 267 22.53 -27.44 -11.02
N ILE A 268 21.98 -28.31 -10.18
CA ILE A 268 21.89 -29.73 -10.51
C ILE A 268 20.66 -29.91 -11.40
N ARG A 269 20.90 -29.88 -12.72
CA ARG A 269 19.90 -30.26 -13.71
C ARG A 269 19.73 -31.78 -13.65
N LYS A 270 18.50 -32.26 -13.38
CA LYS A 270 18.16 -33.68 -13.15
C LYS A 270 18.70 -34.23 -11.83
N ALA A 271 18.44 -33.54 -10.72
CA ALA A 271 18.84 -34.01 -9.39
C ALA A 271 18.25 -35.41 -9.07
N GLY A 272 19.11 -36.30 -8.57
CA GLY A 272 18.73 -37.65 -8.15
C GLY A 272 17.93 -37.65 -6.83
N ASP A 273 17.22 -38.74 -6.56
CA ASP A 273 16.33 -38.85 -5.39
C ASP A 273 17.07 -38.64 -4.06
N ASP A 274 18.30 -39.12 -3.97
CA ASP A 274 19.15 -38.97 -2.79
C ASP A 274 19.44 -37.50 -2.47
N GLN A 275 19.58 -36.67 -3.51
CA GLN A 275 19.83 -35.25 -3.39
C GLN A 275 18.54 -34.50 -3.02
N VAL A 276 17.41 -34.89 -3.60
CA VAL A 276 16.10 -34.34 -3.26
C VAL A 276 15.71 -34.68 -1.82
N ASP A 277 15.98 -35.90 -1.35
CA ASP A 277 15.63 -36.34 0.00
C ASP A 277 16.54 -35.69 1.08
N ARG A 278 17.81 -35.46 0.79
CA ARG A 278 18.68 -34.62 1.63
C ARG A 278 18.16 -33.18 1.72
N LEU A 279 17.66 -32.63 0.61
CA LEU A 279 17.07 -31.29 0.58
C LEU A 279 15.76 -31.23 1.38
N LYS A 280 14.89 -32.25 1.24
CA LYS A 280 13.64 -32.40 1.99
C LYS A 280 13.90 -32.34 3.49
N ALA A 281 14.84 -33.14 3.99
CA ALA A 281 15.15 -33.19 5.42
C ALA A 281 15.58 -31.81 5.96
N ASN A 282 16.34 -31.04 5.18
CA ASN A 282 16.74 -29.67 5.54
C ASN A 282 15.56 -28.68 5.50
N ILE A 283 14.70 -28.75 4.49
CA ILE A 283 13.55 -27.84 4.34
C ILE A 283 12.53 -28.05 5.47
N THR A 284 12.15 -29.29 5.76
CA THR A 284 11.16 -29.58 6.81
C THR A 284 11.66 -29.19 8.21
N ARG A 285 12.97 -29.31 8.45
CA ARG A 285 13.60 -28.91 9.71
C ARG A 285 13.55 -27.39 9.95
N ASN A 286 13.65 -26.60 8.89
CA ASN A 286 13.69 -25.13 8.98
C ASN A 286 12.29 -24.48 8.99
N HIS A 287 11.27 -25.15 8.44
CA HIS A 287 9.90 -24.63 8.33
C HIS A 287 8.90 -25.21 9.35
N GLY A 288 9.39 -25.99 10.32
CA GLY A 288 8.58 -26.59 11.39
C GLY A 288 8.01 -27.97 11.01
N ASN A 289 8.04 -28.90 11.98
CA ASN A 289 7.74 -30.32 11.78
C ASN A 289 6.29 -30.66 11.36
N GLU A 290 5.38 -29.68 11.29
CA GLU A 290 3.96 -29.91 11.02
C GLU A 290 3.55 -29.74 9.55
N ALA A 291 4.45 -29.29 8.66
CA ALA A 291 4.14 -29.06 7.26
C ALA A 291 4.66 -30.19 6.34
N GLU A 292 3.77 -30.80 5.55
CA GLU A 292 4.15 -31.79 4.53
C GLU A 292 4.98 -31.13 3.42
N PHE A 293 6.09 -31.77 3.04
CA PHE A 293 7.02 -31.27 2.03
C PHE A 293 6.34 -30.89 0.71
N ASP A 294 5.36 -31.67 0.25
CA ASP A 294 4.64 -31.37 -1.00
C ASP A 294 3.82 -30.07 -0.91
N GLY A 295 3.34 -29.71 0.29
CA GLY A 295 2.67 -28.44 0.55
C GLY A 295 3.63 -27.25 0.60
N ILE A 296 4.82 -27.44 1.20
CA ILE A 296 5.88 -26.42 1.22
C ILE A 296 6.45 -26.21 -0.19
N ALA A 297 6.75 -27.29 -0.91
CA ALA A 297 7.31 -27.25 -2.26
C ALA A 297 6.36 -26.59 -3.25
N ALA A 298 5.06 -26.86 -3.18
CA ALA A 298 4.05 -26.16 -3.99
C ALA A 298 4.00 -24.66 -3.67
N SER A 299 4.05 -24.29 -2.38
CA SER A 299 4.11 -22.89 -1.93
C SER A 299 5.39 -22.18 -2.40
N MET A 300 6.55 -22.84 -2.29
CA MET A 300 7.84 -22.30 -2.74
C MET A 300 7.94 -22.22 -4.27
N ALA A 301 7.35 -23.15 -5.02
CA ALA A 301 7.31 -23.08 -6.48
C ALA A 301 6.45 -21.90 -6.97
N VAL A 302 5.32 -21.64 -6.30
CA VAL A 302 4.47 -20.47 -6.57
C VAL A 302 5.18 -19.17 -6.18
N ASN A 303 5.87 -19.14 -5.03
CA ASN A 303 6.62 -17.96 -4.59
C ASN A 303 7.88 -17.72 -5.44
N GLY A 304 8.56 -18.77 -5.91
CA GLY A 304 9.69 -18.69 -6.84
C GLY A 304 9.26 -18.12 -8.18
N GLN A 305 8.13 -18.55 -8.75
CA GLN A 305 7.56 -17.91 -9.95
C GLN A 305 7.25 -16.42 -9.76
N ASN A 306 6.85 -16.02 -8.54
CA ASN A 306 6.61 -14.61 -8.21
C ASN A 306 7.90 -13.82 -7.97
N ALA A 307 9.01 -14.45 -7.57
CA ALA A 307 10.31 -13.80 -7.38
C ALA A 307 11.00 -13.44 -8.71
N PHE A 308 10.77 -14.23 -9.77
CA PHE A 308 11.25 -13.96 -11.14
C PHE A 308 10.36 -12.98 -11.93
N LEU A 309 9.19 -12.64 -11.40
CA LEU A 309 8.28 -11.63 -11.94
C LEU A 309 8.37 -10.37 -11.05
N GLY A 310 9.46 -9.61 -11.20
CA GLY A 310 9.65 -8.35 -10.49
C GLY A 310 8.45 -7.40 -10.63
N LYS A 311 8.20 -6.61 -9.57
CA LYS A 311 7.13 -5.59 -9.50
C LYS A 311 7.30 -4.46 -10.51
N ASP A 312 8.50 -4.31 -11.07
CA ASP A 312 8.79 -3.46 -12.22
C ASP A 312 9.02 -4.40 -13.40
N GLY A 313 8.03 -4.53 -14.29
CA GLY A 313 8.00 -5.52 -15.37
C GLY A 313 9.10 -5.36 -16.42
N PHE A 314 10.34 -5.63 -16.02
CA PHE A 314 11.54 -5.56 -16.84
C PHE A 314 12.53 -6.64 -16.44
N LEU A 315 12.18 -7.90 -16.69
CA LEU A 315 13.15 -8.98 -16.85
C LEU A 315 12.71 -9.82 -18.05
N ASP A 316 13.44 -9.62 -19.13
CA ASP A 316 13.24 -10.20 -20.45
C ASP A 316 13.72 -11.66 -20.45
N ILE A 317 12.81 -12.60 -20.18
CA ILE A 317 13.06 -14.05 -20.26
C ILE A 317 13.44 -14.49 -21.70
N LEU A 318 13.30 -13.61 -22.70
CA LEU A 318 13.73 -13.88 -24.08
C LEU A 318 15.21 -13.56 -24.36
N GLN A 319 15.97 -13.08 -23.38
CA GLN A 319 17.44 -12.87 -23.52
C GLN A 319 18.30 -14.00 -22.96
N LEU A 320 17.72 -15.06 -22.40
CA LEU A 320 18.44 -16.33 -22.31
C LEU A 320 18.53 -16.89 -23.74
N LYS A 321 19.60 -16.51 -24.44
CA LYS A 321 20.08 -17.27 -25.59
C LYS A 321 20.07 -18.73 -25.17
N ALA A 322 19.35 -19.56 -25.90
CA ALA A 322 19.75 -20.95 -25.97
C ALA A 322 21.12 -20.88 -26.64
N ASP A 323 22.19 -21.01 -25.87
CA ASP A 323 23.48 -21.44 -26.38
C ASP A 323 23.25 -22.88 -26.87
N VAL A 324 22.67 -22.95 -28.07
CA VAL A 324 22.88 -24.01 -29.04
C VAL A 324 23.96 -23.44 -29.96
N GLU A 325 25.13 -23.18 -29.37
CA GLU A 325 26.35 -23.36 -30.12
C GLU A 325 26.55 -24.88 -30.17
N ASP A 326 26.64 -25.34 -31.40
CA ASP A 326 26.80 -26.71 -31.81
C ASP A 326 28.19 -27.17 -31.33
N ASP A 327 28.27 -27.72 -30.11
CA ASP A 327 29.43 -28.46 -29.60
C ASP A 327 29.56 -29.79 -30.38
N SER A 328 29.90 -29.69 -31.66
CA SER A 328 30.35 -30.80 -32.49
C SER A 328 31.80 -30.60 -32.92
N GLU A 329 32.69 -30.45 -31.94
CA GLU A 329 34.12 -30.70 -32.11
C GLU A 329 34.61 -31.53 -30.91
N ASP A 330 34.51 -32.85 -31.03
CA ASP A 330 35.42 -33.82 -30.39
C ASP A 330 35.13 -35.23 -30.92
N GLU A 331 35.58 -35.51 -32.15
CA GLU A 331 35.99 -36.88 -32.51
C GLU A 331 37.47 -36.85 -32.94
N ALA A 332 38.20 -37.80 -32.37
CA ALA A 332 39.65 -37.84 -32.28
C ALA A 332 40.38 -38.14 -33.60
N HIS A 333 41.56 -37.51 -33.73
CA HIS A 333 42.83 -38.00 -34.34
C HIS A 333 42.84 -39.51 -34.68
N GLU A 334 43.34 -40.06 -35.79
CA GLU A 334 44.46 -39.84 -36.75
C GLU A 334 44.57 -41.19 -37.56
N PRO A 335 45.50 -41.49 -38.53
CA PRO A 335 46.57 -40.69 -39.15
C PRO A 335 46.74 -40.85 -40.69
N GLU A 336 47.82 -40.21 -41.22
CA GLU A 336 48.61 -40.55 -42.44
C GLU A 336 48.04 -40.15 -43.83
N ALA A 337 48.79 -39.59 -44.81
CA ALA A 337 50.20 -39.27 -44.95
C ALA A 337 50.44 -38.35 -46.18
N THR A 338 51.60 -37.66 -46.15
CA THR A 338 52.46 -37.21 -47.28
C THR A 338 52.04 -36.06 -48.22
N ALA A 339 52.69 -34.92 -47.95
CA ALA A 339 53.63 -34.19 -48.82
C ALA A 339 53.25 -33.84 -50.27
N SER A 340 53.22 -32.52 -50.58
CA SER A 340 54.20 -31.92 -51.50
C SER A 340 54.06 -30.39 -51.59
N LEU A 341 55.22 -29.75 -51.54
CA LEU A 341 55.58 -28.37 -51.90
C LEU A 341 54.83 -27.80 -53.11
N ALA A 342 54.47 -26.51 -53.03
CA ALA A 342 54.74 -25.52 -54.09
C ALA A 342 54.42 -24.10 -53.58
N GLU A 343 55.46 -23.39 -53.15
CA GLU A 343 55.49 -21.92 -53.19
C GLU A 343 55.50 -21.47 -54.66
N GLY A 344 54.75 -20.41 -54.96
CA GLY A 344 54.96 -19.61 -56.18
C GLY A 344 53.76 -19.51 -57.12
N SER A 345 52.81 -18.64 -56.81
CA SER A 345 52.29 -17.64 -57.77
C SER A 345 51.29 -16.72 -57.07
N GLU A 346 51.81 -15.63 -56.49
CA GLU A 346 51.00 -14.43 -56.28
C GLU A 346 50.63 -13.79 -57.64
N GLU A 347 49.55 -13.02 -57.64
CA GLU A 347 49.13 -12.11 -58.71
C GLU A 347 48.43 -12.69 -59.96
N LYS A 348 47.36 -13.48 -59.78
CA LYS A 348 46.25 -13.47 -60.77
C LYS A 348 44.86 -13.94 -60.28
N GLY A 349 44.64 -14.07 -58.96
CA GLY A 349 43.39 -14.62 -58.40
C GLY A 349 42.45 -13.64 -57.67
N LYS A 350 42.69 -12.32 -57.71
CA LYS A 350 41.87 -11.33 -56.96
C LYS A 350 40.52 -11.00 -57.59
N LYS A 351 40.26 -11.42 -58.84
CA LYS A 351 38.96 -11.19 -59.50
C LYS A 351 37.95 -12.31 -59.24
N ASP A 352 38.41 -13.56 -59.09
CA ASP A 352 37.51 -14.70 -58.86
C ASP A 352 37.13 -14.87 -57.38
N LYS A 353 38.02 -14.52 -56.43
CA LYS A 353 37.67 -14.50 -54.98
C LYS A 353 36.61 -13.46 -54.60
N LYS A 354 36.47 -12.37 -55.37
CA LYS A 354 35.43 -11.35 -55.11
C LYS A 354 34.05 -11.82 -55.60
N ALA A 355 34.00 -12.55 -56.71
CA ALA A 355 32.75 -13.14 -57.21
C ALA A 355 32.23 -14.26 -56.30
N ASP A 356 33.12 -15.08 -55.72
CA ASP A 356 32.72 -16.09 -54.73
C ASP A 356 32.36 -15.49 -53.36
N ALA A 357 32.99 -14.39 -52.95
CA ALA A 357 32.60 -13.63 -51.76
C ALA A 357 31.20 -13.00 -51.92
N ASP A 358 30.88 -12.44 -53.08
CA ASP A 358 29.55 -11.87 -53.36
C ASP A 358 28.46 -12.96 -53.47
N LYS A 359 28.78 -14.13 -54.03
CA LYS A 359 27.87 -15.30 -54.04
C LYS A 359 27.62 -15.86 -52.63
N THR A 360 28.66 -16.01 -51.81
CA THR A 360 28.50 -16.49 -50.43
C THR A 360 27.75 -15.48 -49.56
N ALA A 361 27.98 -14.17 -49.75
CA ALA A 361 27.20 -13.12 -49.09
C ALA A 361 25.71 -13.14 -49.48
N TRP A 362 25.40 -13.44 -50.74
CA TRP A 362 24.01 -13.55 -51.20
C TRP A 362 23.28 -14.77 -50.62
N VAL A 363 23.94 -15.94 -50.57
CA VAL A 363 23.39 -17.16 -49.96
C VAL A 363 23.17 -16.97 -48.46
N GLU A 364 24.12 -16.36 -47.75
CA GLU A 364 24.00 -16.10 -46.32
C GLU A 364 22.88 -15.07 -46.02
N ARG A 365 22.73 -14.05 -46.87
CA ARG A 365 21.60 -13.11 -46.79
C ARG A 365 20.25 -13.84 -46.96
N ASP A 366 20.09 -14.68 -47.97
CA ASP A 366 18.81 -15.38 -48.20
C ASP A 366 18.49 -16.38 -47.09
N LYS A 367 19.52 -17.01 -46.50
CA LYS A 367 19.39 -17.83 -45.30
C LYS A 367 18.88 -16.99 -44.12
N GLN A 368 19.47 -15.81 -43.88
CA GLN A 368 19.05 -14.89 -42.83
C GLN A 368 17.65 -14.32 -43.04
N VAL A 369 17.29 -13.95 -44.28
CA VAL A 369 15.93 -13.53 -44.65
C VAL A 369 14.94 -14.65 -44.38
N SER A 370 15.21 -15.86 -44.87
CA SER A 370 14.35 -17.03 -44.69
C SER A 370 14.20 -17.44 -43.22
N GLN A 371 15.27 -17.31 -42.42
CA GLN A 371 15.22 -17.56 -40.98
C GLN A 371 14.41 -16.47 -40.26
N SER A 372 14.61 -15.20 -40.61
CA SER A 372 13.89 -14.05 -40.02
C SER A 372 12.40 -14.08 -40.34
N VAL A 373 12.03 -14.39 -41.59
CA VAL A 373 10.62 -14.59 -42.00
C VAL A 373 9.99 -15.72 -41.20
N ARG A 374 10.63 -16.90 -41.14
CA ARG A 374 10.09 -18.04 -40.38
C ARG A 374 9.92 -17.71 -38.90
N ALA A 375 10.92 -17.08 -38.29
CA ALA A 375 10.87 -16.67 -36.88
C ALA A 375 9.77 -15.63 -36.62
N ALA A 376 9.67 -14.61 -37.47
CA ALA A 376 8.67 -13.55 -37.35
C ALA A 376 7.25 -14.09 -37.56
N THR A 377 7.03 -14.93 -38.58
CA THR A 377 5.73 -15.57 -38.85
C THR A 377 5.31 -16.50 -37.71
N ALA A 378 6.24 -17.32 -37.20
CA ALA A 378 5.96 -18.19 -36.05
C ALA A 378 5.62 -17.37 -34.79
N ALA A 379 6.36 -16.29 -34.53
CA ALA A 379 6.11 -15.40 -33.41
C ALA A 379 4.76 -14.68 -33.54
N LEU A 380 4.39 -14.21 -34.74
CA LEU A 380 3.11 -13.58 -35.02
C LEU A 380 1.96 -14.57 -34.83
N HIS A 381 2.07 -15.78 -35.36
CA HIS A 381 1.06 -16.83 -35.21
C HIS A 381 0.86 -17.22 -33.74
N ALA A 382 1.94 -17.44 -32.99
CA ALA A 382 1.84 -17.74 -31.56
C ALA A 382 1.19 -16.58 -30.77
N PHE A 383 1.49 -15.34 -31.15
CA PHE A 383 0.89 -14.16 -30.53
C PHE A 383 -0.60 -13.99 -30.89
N GLN A 384 -0.98 -14.33 -32.13
CA GLN A 384 -2.36 -14.34 -32.60
C GLN A 384 -3.19 -15.40 -31.87
N GLU A 385 -2.67 -16.62 -31.76
CA GLU A 385 -3.33 -17.70 -31.02
C GLU A 385 -3.51 -17.36 -29.54
N LYS A 386 -2.48 -16.78 -28.91
CA LYS A 386 -2.57 -16.31 -27.51
C LYS A 386 -3.65 -15.23 -27.36
N SER A 387 -3.73 -14.30 -28.31
CA SER A 387 -4.73 -13.24 -28.33
C SER A 387 -6.15 -13.77 -28.54
N GLN A 388 -6.33 -14.75 -29.43
CA GLN A 388 -7.63 -15.43 -29.64
C GLN A 388 -8.09 -16.20 -28.41
N ARG A 389 -7.19 -16.96 -27.78
CA ARG A 389 -7.50 -17.65 -26.51
C ARG A 389 -7.90 -16.68 -25.41
N GLN A 390 -7.20 -15.55 -25.32
CA GLN A 390 -7.55 -14.52 -24.35
C GLN A 390 -8.90 -13.88 -24.67
N LEU A 391 -9.18 -13.53 -25.93
CA LEU A 391 -10.46 -12.97 -26.35
C LEU A 391 -11.61 -13.91 -26.00
N ALA A 392 -11.54 -15.19 -26.40
CA ALA A 392 -12.58 -16.18 -26.14
C ALA A 392 -12.83 -16.37 -24.63
N ARG A 393 -11.75 -16.43 -23.84
CA ARG A 393 -11.85 -16.49 -22.38
C ARG A 393 -12.55 -15.26 -21.82
N GLN A 394 -12.18 -14.08 -22.27
CA GLN A 394 -12.72 -12.83 -21.76
C GLN A 394 -14.17 -12.60 -22.15
N GLU A 395 -14.59 -12.98 -23.36
CA GLU A 395 -16.00 -12.93 -23.80
C GLU A 395 -16.88 -13.85 -22.93
N SER A 396 -16.40 -15.08 -22.64
CA SER A 396 -17.09 -16.01 -21.74
C SER A 396 -17.20 -15.44 -20.33
N GLU A 397 -16.10 -14.93 -19.78
CA GLU A 397 -16.09 -14.36 -18.43
C GLU A 397 -16.97 -13.10 -18.33
N MET A 398 -17.00 -12.24 -19.35
CA MET A 398 -17.86 -11.05 -19.38
C MET A 398 -19.34 -11.41 -19.30
N THR A 399 -19.74 -12.43 -20.05
CA THR A 399 -21.13 -12.93 -20.04
C THR A 399 -21.50 -13.45 -18.65
N GLU A 400 -20.61 -14.21 -18.01
CA GLU A 400 -20.82 -14.67 -16.63
C GLU A 400 -20.86 -13.52 -15.63
N LEU A 401 -20.01 -12.51 -15.79
CA LEU A 401 -19.93 -11.36 -14.91
C LEU A 401 -21.20 -10.51 -14.98
N ILE A 402 -21.68 -10.20 -16.19
CA ILE A 402 -22.93 -9.47 -16.40
C ILE A 402 -24.11 -10.23 -15.76
N ALA A 403 -24.15 -11.56 -15.89
CA ALA A 403 -25.18 -12.39 -15.26
C ALA A 403 -25.09 -12.40 -13.72
N LYS A 404 -23.88 -12.30 -13.14
CA LYS A 404 -23.64 -12.37 -11.68
C LYS A 404 -23.87 -11.03 -10.96
N PHE A 405 -23.64 -9.89 -11.61
CA PHE A 405 -23.71 -8.58 -10.93
C PHE A 405 -25.13 -8.09 -10.64
N GLY A 406 -26.17 -8.53 -11.37
CA GLY A 406 -27.57 -8.16 -11.09
C GLY A 406 -27.76 -6.65 -10.85
N ASP A 407 -28.39 -6.29 -9.73
CA ASP A 407 -28.64 -4.89 -9.32
C ASP A 407 -27.36 -4.15 -8.85
N GLU A 408 -26.28 -4.86 -8.53
CA GLU A 408 -25.00 -4.28 -8.10
C GLU A 408 -24.14 -3.76 -9.27
N LYS A 409 -24.65 -3.88 -10.50
CA LYS A 409 -23.98 -3.47 -11.74
C LYS A 409 -23.57 -1.99 -11.74
N SER A 410 -24.36 -1.11 -11.11
CA SER A 410 -24.09 0.33 -11.04
C SER A 410 -22.75 0.67 -10.40
N ASN A 411 -22.32 -0.11 -9.41
CA ASN A 411 -21.07 0.13 -8.68
C ASN A 411 -19.81 -0.17 -9.50
N PHE A 412 -19.93 -0.94 -10.59
CA PHE A 412 -18.81 -1.42 -11.41
C PHE A 412 -18.95 -1.08 -12.90
N MET A 413 -19.86 -0.15 -13.21
CA MET A 413 -20.10 0.31 -14.59
C MET A 413 -18.81 0.78 -15.27
N GLY A 414 -17.93 1.47 -14.54
CA GLY A 414 -16.64 1.93 -15.07
C GLY A 414 -15.69 0.79 -15.40
N GLU A 415 -15.48 -0.15 -14.48
CA GLU A 415 -14.60 -1.30 -14.67
C GLU A 415 -15.08 -2.23 -15.79
N ILE A 416 -16.41 -2.45 -15.87
CA ILE A 416 -17.04 -3.19 -16.97
C ILE A 416 -16.79 -2.46 -18.29
N LYS A 417 -16.98 -1.13 -18.33
CA LYS A 417 -16.76 -0.35 -19.55
C LYS A 417 -15.30 -0.39 -20.02
N ILE A 418 -14.35 -0.24 -19.09
CA ILE A 418 -12.91 -0.40 -19.37
C ILE A 418 -12.62 -1.78 -19.98
N TYR A 419 -13.24 -2.82 -19.44
CA TYR A 419 -13.06 -4.19 -19.90
C TYR A 419 -13.66 -4.41 -21.30
N GLU A 420 -14.87 -3.90 -21.55
CA GLU A 420 -15.53 -3.93 -22.87
C GLU A 420 -14.70 -3.24 -23.94
N VAL A 421 -14.23 -2.01 -23.67
CA VAL A 421 -13.45 -1.22 -24.64
C VAL A 421 -12.13 -1.90 -25.02
N ARG A 422 -11.46 -2.52 -24.05
CA ARG A 422 -10.21 -3.28 -24.30
C ARG A 422 -10.49 -4.54 -25.13
N LEU A 423 -11.60 -5.21 -24.85
CA LEU A 423 -12.02 -6.41 -25.56
C LEU A 423 -12.43 -6.10 -27.01
N GLU A 424 -13.17 -5.01 -27.24
CA GLU A 424 -13.54 -4.53 -28.58
C GLU A 424 -12.30 -4.26 -29.43
N ALA A 425 -11.29 -3.57 -28.88
CA ALA A 425 -10.06 -3.29 -29.60
C ALA A 425 -9.27 -4.55 -29.95
N LEU A 426 -9.14 -5.50 -29.01
CA LEU A 426 -8.46 -6.77 -29.27
C LEU A 426 -9.16 -7.56 -30.37
N LYS A 427 -10.50 -7.53 -30.38
CA LYS A 427 -11.34 -8.16 -31.40
C LYS A 427 -11.13 -7.53 -32.77
N LEU A 428 -11.13 -6.20 -32.87
CA LEU A 428 -10.88 -5.48 -34.13
C LEU A 428 -9.48 -5.78 -34.69
N CYS A 429 -8.46 -5.85 -33.82
CA CYS A 429 -7.11 -6.23 -34.23
C CYS A 429 -7.06 -7.65 -34.83
N LEU A 430 -7.81 -8.60 -34.24
CA LEU A 430 -7.89 -10.00 -34.66
C LEU A 430 -8.75 -10.24 -35.91
N GLN A 431 -9.78 -9.42 -36.12
CA GLN A 431 -10.66 -9.50 -37.31
C GLN A 431 -10.01 -8.95 -38.58
N ASN A 432 -8.84 -8.31 -38.46
CA ASN A 432 -8.11 -7.69 -39.56
C ASN A 432 -8.87 -6.57 -40.30
N ASP A 433 -9.82 -5.91 -39.63
CA ASP A 433 -10.52 -4.76 -40.19
C ASP A 433 -9.80 -3.44 -39.81
N GLU A 434 -8.88 -3.01 -40.69
CA GLU A 434 -8.12 -1.76 -40.49
C GLU A 434 -9.02 -0.52 -40.44
N THR A 435 -10.16 -0.53 -41.16
CA THR A 435 -11.06 0.63 -41.24
C THR A 435 -11.83 0.78 -39.94
N ALA A 436 -12.40 -0.33 -39.43
CA ALA A 436 -13.07 -0.34 -38.15
C ALA A 436 -12.11 -0.02 -36.99
N LEU A 437 -10.87 -0.52 -37.03
CA LEU A 437 -9.85 -0.18 -36.02
C LEU A 437 -9.53 1.32 -36.02
N LYS A 438 -9.35 1.95 -37.18
CA LYS A 438 -9.11 3.40 -37.28
C LYS A 438 -10.30 4.22 -36.79
N GLN A 439 -11.52 3.83 -37.16
CA GLN A 439 -12.74 4.48 -36.68
C GLN A 439 -12.87 4.36 -35.16
N PHE A 440 -12.57 3.18 -34.61
CA PHE A 440 -12.57 2.95 -33.17
C PHE A 440 -11.54 3.83 -32.46
N ILE A 441 -10.30 3.92 -32.95
CA ILE A 441 -9.27 4.81 -32.40
C ILE A 441 -9.70 6.28 -32.46
N ALA A 442 -10.34 6.71 -33.55
CA ALA A 442 -10.80 8.09 -33.71
C ALA A 442 -11.84 8.53 -32.67
N ARG A 443 -12.63 7.59 -32.11
CA ARG A 443 -13.59 7.87 -31.01
C ARG A 443 -12.91 8.48 -29.78
N PHE A 444 -11.61 8.21 -29.59
CA PHE A 444 -10.83 8.65 -28.44
C PHE A 444 -9.97 9.89 -28.74
N ALA A 445 -9.89 10.33 -30.00
CA ALA A 445 -9.07 11.46 -30.42
C ALA A 445 -9.78 12.82 -30.30
N GLY A 446 -11.11 12.84 -30.33
CA GLY A 446 -11.91 14.02 -30.03
C GLY A 446 -12.10 14.15 -28.52
N GLY A 447 -11.34 15.02 -27.86
CA GLY A 447 -11.44 15.24 -26.42
C GLY A 447 -12.89 15.48 -25.99
N LEU A 448 -13.47 14.52 -25.29
CA LEU A 448 -14.80 14.63 -24.69
C LEU A 448 -14.71 15.55 -23.47
N ALA A 449 -14.83 16.86 -23.72
CA ALA A 449 -15.27 17.81 -22.71
C ALA A 449 -16.80 17.70 -22.62
N VAL A 450 -17.32 17.08 -21.56
CA VAL A 450 -18.75 17.06 -21.25
C VAL A 450 -18.94 17.55 -19.83
N ASN A 451 -19.68 18.65 -19.70
CA ASN A 451 -20.21 19.14 -18.44
C ASN A 451 -21.25 18.12 -17.94
N SER A 452 -21.01 17.43 -16.83
CA SER A 452 -22.05 16.64 -16.16
C SER A 452 -22.00 16.81 -14.65
N GLU A 453 -23.16 17.17 -14.08
CA GLU A 453 -23.38 17.53 -12.67
C GLU A 453 -23.59 16.31 -11.74
N ASP A 454 -23.30 15.09 -12.22
CA ASP A 454 -23.35 13.84 -11.43
C ASP A 454 -21.94 13.20 -11.36
N ALA A 455 -21.11 13.69 -10.44
CA ALA A 455 -19.66 13.63 -10.57
C ALA A 455 -18.99 12.24 -10.39
N ASP A 456 -19.55 11.28 -9.65
CA ASP A 456 -18.74 10.12 -9.20
C ASP A 456 -18.99 8.82 -9.98
N ALA A 457 -20.24 8.54 -10.37
CA ALA A 457 -20.56 7.42 -11.28
C ALA A 457 -20.22 7.78 -12.74
N SER A 458 -20.44 9.04 -13.13
CA SER A 458 -20.13 9.52 -14.48
C SER A 458 -18.61 9.53 -14.74
N ARG A 459 -17.79 10.01 -13.79
CA ARG A 459 -16.31 9.99 -13.93
C ARG A 459 -15.72 8.59 -14.13
N LYS A 460 -16.25 7.57 -13.45
CA LYS A 460 -15.75 6.18 -13.64
C LYS A 460 -16.11 5.62 -15.01
N VAL A 461 -17.27 5.99 -15.54
CA VAL A 461 -17.67 5.66 -16.92
C VAL A 461 -16.84 6.45 -17.93
N GLU A 462 -16.50 7.71 -17.64
CA GLU A 462 -15.61 8.56 -18.44
C GLU A 462 -14.20 7.98 -18.54
N ILE A 463 -13.63 7.44 -17.44
CA ILE A 463 -12.35 6.70 -17.49
C ILE A 463 -12.45 5.48 -18.41
N GLY A 464 -13.60 4.80 -18.43
CA GLY A 464 -13.89 3.73 -19.38
C GLY A 464 -13.94 4.17 -20.84
N ASN A 465 -14.16 5.47 -21.09
CA ASN A 465 -14.15 6.08 -22.41
C ASN A 465 -12.79 6.71 -22.77
N CYS A 466 -11.75 6.56 -21.94
CA CYS A 466 -10.39 6.96 -22.28
C CYS A 466 -9.61 5.83 -22.98
N PRO A 467 -8.67 6.15 -23.89
CA PRO A 467 -7.83 5.13 -24.49
C PRO A 467 -6.98 4.47 -23.39
N PRO A 468 -6.92 3.12 -23.34
CA PRO A 468 -6.36 2.39 -22.21
C PRO A 468 -4.82 2.43 -22.11
N ILE A 469 -4.12 2.93 -23.13
CA ILE A 469 -2.66 3.11 -23.19
C ILE A 469 -2.31 4.30 -24.11
N GLU A 470 -1.18 4.96 -23.89
CA GLU A 470 -0.70 6.06 -24.77
C GLU A 470 -0.43 5.57 -26.20
N LEU A 471 0.05 4.33 -26.35
CA LEU A 471 0.36 3.73 -27.66
C LEU A 471 -0.88 3.23 -28.43
N TYR A 472 -2.09 3.44 -27.92
CA TYR A 472 -3.32 2.92 -28.54
C TYR A 472 -3.56 3.50 -29.94
N GLN A 473 -3.13 4.74 -30.17
CA GLN A 473 -3.17 5.40 -31.47
C GLN A 473 -2.30 4.71 -32.53
N LYS A 474 -1.32 3.89 -32.10
CA LYS A 474 -0.39 3.14 -32.96
C LYS A 474 -0.81 1.68 -33.19
N LEU A 475 -2.00 1.26 -32.73
CA LEU A 475 -2.46 -0.12 -32.94
C LEU A 475 -2.56 -0.47 -34.42
N GLN A 476 -2.14 -1.69 -34.75
CA GLN A 476 -2.24 -2.28 -36.09
C GLN A 476 -2.96 -3.63 -36.01
N THR A 477 -3.52 -4.07 -37.14
CA THR A 477 -4.12 -5.40 -37.28
C THR A 477 -3.03 -6.47 -37.41
N PHE A 478 -3.39 -7.74 -37.17
CA PHE A 478 -2.46 -8.86 -37.40
C PHE A 478 -2.07 -8.97 -38.89
N ASP A 479 -2.99 -8.66 -39.80
CA ASP A 479 -2.71 -8.55 -41.24
C ASP A 479 -1.72 -7.42 -41.56
N GLY A 480 -1.84 -6.27 -40.89
CA GLY A 480 -0.86 -5.18 -40.99
C GLY A 480 0.55 -5.61 -40.57
N LEU A 481 0.67 -6.39 -39.49
CA LEU A 481 1.96 -6.98 -39.09
C LEU A 481 2.44 -8.03 -40.10
N SER A 482 1.55 -8.83 -40.69
CA SER A 482 1.91 -9.79 -41.74
C SER A 482 2.51 -9.10 -42.96
N LYS A 483 1.91 -7.98 -43.41
CA LYS A 483 2.46 -7.13 -44.50
C LYS A 483 3.85 -6.55 -44.16
N LEU A 484 4.14 -6.27 -42.88
CA LEU A 484 5.47 -5.86 -42.45
C LEU A 484 6.48 -7.02 -42.53
N ILE A 485 6.06 -8.25 -42.22
CA ILE A 485 6.91 -9.44 -42.38
C ILE A 485 7.25 -9.68 -43.85
N GLU A 486 6.31 -9.43 -44.79
CA GLU A 486 6.59 -9.55 -46.22
C GLU A 486 7.75 -8.65 -46.70
N ARG A 487 8.03 -7.54 -46.00
CA ARG A 487 9.16 -6.64 -46.32
C ARG A 487 10.52 -7.31 -46.15
N TYR A 488 10.64 -8.40 -45.38
CA TYR A 488 11.90 -9.14 -45.31
C TYR A 488 12.32 -9.67 -46.70
N HIS A 489 11.37 -9.99 -47.58
CA HIS A 489 11.66 -10.45 -48.93
C HIS A 489 12.29 -9.37 -49.82
N THR A 490 12.13 -8.09 -49.48
CA THR A 490 12.75 -6.97 -50.21
C THR A 490 14.07 -6.51 -49.59
N ALA A 491 14.54 -7.16 -48.52
CA ALA A 491 15.78 -6.81 -47.84
C ALA A 491 17.02 -7.16 -48.67
N THR A 492 17.66 -6.15 -49.24
CA THR A 492 18.89 -6.29 -50.04
C THR A 492 20.18 -6.38 -49.21
N GLN A 493 20.16 -5.92 -47.95
CA GLN A 493 21.33 -5.89 -47.07
C GLN A 493 20.96 -6.37 -45.66
N ALA A 494 21.93 -6.92 -44.91
CA ALA A 494 21.72 -7.36 -43.53
C ALA A 494 21.23 -6.23 -42.59
N LYS A 495 21.62 -4.98 -42.88
CA LYS A 495 21.11 -3.80 -42.18
C LYS A 495 19.60 -3.64 -42.36
N HIS A 496 19.07 -3.86 -43.57
CA HIS A 496 17.63 -3.79 -43.83
C HIS A 496 16.84 -4.84 -43.04
N ILE A 497 17.41 -6.03 -42.85
CA ILE A 497 16.78 -7.08 -42.01
C ILE A 497 16.65 -6.57 -40.57
N LYS A 498 17.70 -5.94 -40.01
CA LYS A 498 17.66 -5.34 -38.67
C LYS A 498 16.66 -4.20 -38.59
N ASP A 499 16.61 -3.32 -39.59
CA ASP A 499 15.68 -2.19 -39.65
C ASP A 499 14.22 -2.69 -39.70
N ILE A 500 13.92 -3.70 -40.52
CA ILE A 500 12.59 -4.33 -40.59
C ILE A 500 12.24 -5.00 -39.24
N THR A 501 13.20 -5.67 -38.61
CA THR A 501 13.01 -6.29 -37.29
C THR A 501 12.65 -5.24 -36.23
N ALA A 502 13.32 -4.09 -36.25
CA ALA A 502 13.04 -2.99 -35.34
C ALA A 502 11.64 -2.41 -35.57
N VAL A 503 11.27 -2.15 -36.83
CA VAL A 503 9.92 -1.66 -37.19
C VAL A 503 8.83 -2.65 -36.79
N LEU A 504 9.03 -3.95 -37.02
CA LEU A 504 8.08 -4.99 -36.63
C LEU A 504 7.94 -5.08 -35.10
N THR A 505 9.04 -4.92 -34.37
CA THR A 505 9.05 -4.91 -32.90
C THR A 505 8.28 -3.71 -32.34
N GLU A 506 8.50 -2.53 -32.91
CA GLU A 506 7.78 -1.31 -32.54
C GLU A 506 6.28 -1.42 -32.87
N ALA A 507 5.93 -1.94 -34.04
CA ALA A 507 4.54 -2.13 -34.46
C ALA A 507 3.79 -3.18 -33.62
N ARG A 508 4.50 -4.20 -33.10
CA ARG A 508 3.93 -5.24 -32.22
C ARG A 508 3.72 -4.76 -30.79
N LEU A 509 4.50 -3.78 -30.32
CA LEU A 509 4.50 -3.33 -28.93
C LEU A 509 3.10 -2.86 -28.45
N PRO A 510 2.34 -2.03 -29.19
CA PRO A 510 0.98 -1.63 -28.79
C PRO A 510 0.04 -2.81 -28.57
N LEU A 511 0.10 -3.84 -29.42
CA LEU A 511 -0.73 -5.04 -29.28
C LEU A 511 -0.36 -5.87 -28.04
N SER A 512 0.94 -6.01 -27.75
CA SER A 512 1.41 -6.68 -26.54
C SER A 512 0.91 -5.96 -25.27
N GLN A 513 0.97 -4.62 -25.28
CA GLN A 513 0.46 -3.81 -24.18
C GLN A 513 -1.07 -3.91 -24.04
N LEU A 514 -1.82 -3.93 -25.15
CA LEU A 514 -3.26 -4.16 -25.15
C LEU A 514 -3.61 -5.52 -24.54
N LEU A 515 -2.93 -6.59 -24.96
CA LEU A 515 -3.13 -7.92 -24.39
C LEU A 515 -2.84 -7.94 -22.87
N GLY A 516 -1.78 -7.25 -22.43
CA GLY A 516 -1.48 -7.07 -21.01
C GLY A 516 -2.55 -6.25 -20.28
N ALA A 517 -3.11 -5.22 -20.92
CA ALA A 517 -4.19 -4.40 -20.38
C ALA A 517 -5.51 -5.17 -20.25
N CYS A 518 -5.83 -6.04 -21.21
CA CYS A 518 -6.93 -6.99 -21.13
C CYS A 518 -6.80 -7.88 -19.89
N LEU A 519 -5.63 -8.50 -19.67
CA LEU A 519 -5.37 -9.34 -18.50
C LEU A 519 -5.48 -8.57 -17.17
N ARG A 520 -5.02 -7.32 -17.12
CA ARG A 520 -5.16 -6.47 -15.92
C ARG A 520 -6.62 -6.12 -15.64
N ALA A 521 -7.40 -5.79 -16.67
CA ALA A 521 -8.82 -5.52 -16.52
C ALA A 521 -9.56 -6.75 -15.97
N GLU A 522 -9.24 -7.95 -16.47
CA GLU A 522 -9.78 -9.22 -15.97
C GLU A 522 -9.51 -9.41 -14.48
N LYS A 523 -8.24 -9.21 -14.05
CA LYS A 523 -7.87 -9.30 -12.64
C LYS A 523 -8.59 -8.26 -11.79
N SER A 524 -8.77 -7.04 -12.30
CA SER A 524 -9.47 -5.95 -11.61
C SER A 524 -10.93 -6.33 -11.34
N ILE A 525 -11.64 -6.83 -12.35
CA ILE A 525 -13.04 -7.24 -12.18
C ILE A 525 -13.17 -8.45 -11.24
N LYS A 526 -12.28 -9.44 -11.35
CA LYS A 526 -12.26 -10.58 -10.41
C LYS A 526 -11.97 -10.13 -8.97
N GLY A 527 -11.05 -9.17 -8.80
CA GLY A 527 -10.77 -8.58 -7.49
C GLY A 527 -11.98 -7.87 -6.91
N ALA A 528 -12.71 -7.10 -7.73
CA ALA A 528 -13.97 -6.46 -7.33
C ALA A 528 -15.04 -7.50 -6.93
N GLN A 529 -15.15 -8.60 -7.68
CA GLN A 529 -16.07 -9.70 -7.37
C GLN A 529 -15.73 -10.37 -6.04
N ASP A 530 -14.45 -10.65 -5.77
CA ASP A 530 -14.01 -11.24 -4.51
C ASP A 530 -14.25 -10.30 -3.33
N GLN A 531 -14.12 -8.99 -3.53
CA GLN A 531 -14.46 -7.99 -2.52
C GLN A 531 -15.95 -8.00 -2.20
N LEU A 532 -16.83 -8.05 -3.21
CA LEU A 532 -18.28 -8.16 -2.98
C LEU A 532 -18.65 -9.45 -2.28
N LYS A 533 -18.07 -10.58 -2.69
CA LYS A 533 -18.29 -11.85 -2.03
C LYS A 533 -17.88 -11.77 -0.56
N LYS A 534 -16.70 -11.21 -0.26
CA LYS A 534 -16.25 -10.98 1.13
C LYS A 534 -17.18 -10.04 1.89
N GLN A 535 -17.69 -8.98 1.26
CA GLN A 535 -18.65 -8.07 1.89
C GLN A 535 -19.98 -8.76 2.19
N ARG A 536 -20.49 -9.58 1.26
CA ARG A 536 -21.71 -10.37 1.43
C ARG A 536 -21.53 -11.43 2.51
N ASP A 537 -20.44 -12.18 2.47
CA ASP A 537 -20.09 -13.20 3.47
C ASP A 537 -19.91 -12.54 4.85
N ARG A 538 -19.30 -11.36 4.92
CA ARG A 538 -19.17 -10.58 6.15
C ARG A 538 -20.52 -10.09 6.66
N ARG A 539 -21.40 -9.56 5.80
CA ARG A 539 -22.77 -9.15 6.17
C ARG A 539 -23.59 -10.34 6.67
N GLN A 540 -23.48 -11.50 6.03
CA GLN A 540 -24.15 -12.73 6.46
C GLN A 540 -23.57 -13.25 7.78
N ALA A 541 -22.24 -13.23 7.95
CA ALA A 541 -21.58 -13.62 9.19
C ALA A 541 -21.90 -12.66 10.36
N GLU A 542 -22.03 -11.35 10.09
CA GLU A 542 -22.46 -10.36 11.07
C GLU A 542 -23.95 -10.50 11.42
N ALA A 543 -24.81 -10.82 10.46
CA ALA A 543 -26.22 -11.13 10.70
C ALA A 543 -26.41 -12.43 11.50
N GLN A 544 -25.50 -13.41 11.35
CA GLN A 544 -25.54 -14.68 12.06
C GLN A 544 -24.79 -14.66 13.41
N LYS A 545 -23.99 -13.63 13.69
CA LYS A 545 -23.34 -13.50 15.00
C LYS A 545 -24.41 -13.12 16.04
N PRO A 546 -24.58 -13.89 17.12
CA PRO A 546 -25.41 -13.45 18.24
C PRO A 546 -24.84 -12.11 18.72
N ARG A 547 -25.71 -11.09 18.81
CA ARG A 547 -25.33 -9.79 19.35
C ARG A 547 -24.65 -10.03 20.70
N PRO A 548 -23.41 -9.60 20.92
CA PRO A 548 -22.81 -9.70 22.23
C PRO A 548 -23.73 -8.95 23.20
N ASN A 549 -24.13 -9.63 24.28
CA ASN A 549 -24.72 -8.96 25.43
C ASN A 549 -23.80 -7.78 25.77
N PRO A 550 -24.33 -6.56 25.98
CA PRO A 550 -23.55 -5.45 26.48
C PRO A 550 -23.16 -5.75 27.94
N ALA A 551 -22.19 -6.65 28.12
CA ALA A 551 -21.48 -6.76 29.37
C ALA A 551 -20.77 -5.42 29.57
N SER A 552 -21.02 -4.80 30.73
CA SER A 552 -20.58 -3.46 31.13
C SER A 552 -19.18 -3.15 30.63
N SER A 553 -19.06 -2.19 29.70
CA SER A 553 -17.74 -1.67 29.35
C SER A 553 -17.21 -0.87 30.55
N ASP A 554 -15.96 -1.11 30.94
CA ASP A 554 -15.26 -0.30 31.95
C ASP A 554 -15.27 1.20 31.61
N ALA A 555 -15.53 1.55 30.34
CA ALA A 555 -15.78 2.91 29.89
C ALA A 555 -17.01 3.56 30.55
N ALA A 556 -18.15 2.88 30.67
CA ALA A 556 -19.31 3.46 31.36
C ALA A 556 -18.97 3.79 32.82
N ALA A 557 -18.17 2.93 33.46
CA ALA A 557 -17.71 3.15 34.82
C ALA A 557 -16.84 4.40 34.97
N LEU A 558 -15.91 4.67 34.04
CA LEU A 558 -15.11 5.91 34.07
C LEU A 558 -16.00 7.16 33.96
N PHE A 559 -17.00 7.15 33.08
CA PHE A 559 -17.89 8.29 32.88
C PHE A 559 -18.82 8.51 34.07
N ASP A 560 -19.40 7.44 34.62
CA ASP A 560 -20.26 7.55 35.81
C ASP A 560 -19.44 7.99 37.05
N GLN A 561 -18.18 7.54 37.16
CA GLN A 561 -17.28 7.93 38.25
C GLN A 561 -16.75 9.36 38.08
N GLY A 562 -16.33 9.73 36.88
CA GLY A 562 -15.88 11.08 36.54
C GLY A 562 -17.00 12.09 36.70
N ALA A 563 -18.21 11.77 36.24
CA ALA A 563 -19.38 12.62 36.41
C ALA A 563 -19.74 12.83 37.89
N ALA A 564 -19.52 11.84 38.76
CA ALA A 564 -19.82 11.95 40.19
C ALA A 564 -18.88 12.92 40.94
N VAL A 565 -17.67 13.18 40.42
CA VAL A 565 -16.68 14.07 41.06
C VAL A 565 -16.42 15.36 40.29
N ALA A 566 -16.79 15.44 39.02
CA ALA A 566 -16.58 16.61 38.17
C ALA A 566 -17.63 17.70 38.43
N GLU A 567 -17.28 18.94 38.07
CA GLU A 567 -18.24 20.05 38.03
C GLU A 567 -19.10 19.95 36.77
N GLU A 568 -20.41 20.16 36.88
CA GLU A 568 -21.28 20.26 35.72
C GLU A 568 -20.88 21.47 34.85
N LEU A 569 -20.88 21.28 33.54
CA LEU A 569 -20.56 22.33 32.60
C LEU A 569 -21.52 23.53 32.75
N PRO A 570 -20.99 24.76 32.86
CA PRO A 570 -21.82 25.97 32.78
C PRO A 570 -22.66 25.93 31.52
N ARG A 571 -23.96 26.18 31.66
CA ARG A 571 -24.93 26.03 30.57
C ARG A 571 -25.71 27.33 30.37
N TYR A 572 -25.59 27.90 29.18
CA TYR A 572 -26.22 29.16 28.80
C TYR A 572 -27.35 28.92 27.81
N GLN A 573 -28.45 29.65 27.98
CA GLN A 573 -29.57 29.64 27.03
C GLN A 573 -29.37 30.72 25.98
N LEU A 574 -29.72 30.43 24.73
CA LEU A 574 -29.55 31.36 23.60
C LEU A 574 -30.14 32.76 23.88
N ALA A 575 -31.32 32.83 24.50
CA ALA A 575 -32.01 34.08 24.81
C ALA A 575 -31.26 34.99 25.80
N GLY A 576 -30.39 34.42 26.64
CA GLY A 576 -29.65 35.14 27.68
C GLY A 576 -28.21 35.48 27.32
N LEU A 577 -27.76 35.18 26.09
CA LEU A 577 -26.34 35.30 25.77
C LEU A 577 -25.82 36.73 25.64
N LYS A 578 -26.69 37.69 25.29
CA LYS A 578 -26.29 39.10 25.10
C LYS A 578 -25.72 39.73 26.37
N ASP A 579 -26.19 39.29 27.52
CA ASP A 579 -25.79 39.79 28.84
C ASP A 579 -24.88 38.80 29.59
N ALA A 580 -24.58 37.64 28.98
CA ALA A 580 -23.74 36.62 29.60
C ALA A 580 -22.26 36.99 29.46
N THR A 581 -21.52 36.87 30.56
CA THR A 581 -20.06 36.92 30.54
C THR A 581 -19.51 35.50 30.44
N PHE A 582 -18.79 35.21 29.36
CA PHE A 582 -18.23 33.88 29.13
C PHE A 582 -16.84 33.80 29.75
N ASN A 583 -16.61 32.80 30.61
CA ASN A 583 -15.25 32.44 30.98
C ASN A 583 -14.66 31.58 29.87
N MET A 584 -14.00 32.21 28.89
CA MET A 584 -13.34 31.53 27.77
C MET A 584 -12.13 30.67 28.20
N SER A 585 -11.78 30.66 29.49
CA SER A 585 -10.75 29.78 30.04
C SER A 585 -11.31 28.44 30.54
N ALA A 586 -12.64 28.32 30.64
CA ALA A 586 -13.34 27.11 31.05
C ALA A 586 -14.27 26.62 29.92
N PRO A 587 -14.49 25.30 29.81
CA PRO A 587 -15.49 24.78 28.89
C PRO A 587 -16.90 25.14 29.35
N PHE A 588 -17.80 25.35 28.39
CA PHE A 588 -19.22 25.63 28.66
C PHE A 588 -20.10 25.14 27.50
N VAL A 589 -21.41 25.10 27.75
CA VAL A 589 -22.42 24.68 26.77
C VAL A 589 -23.39 25.83 26.51
N ILE A 590 -23.67 26.09 25.24
CA ILE A 590 -24.78 26.94 24.82
C ILE A 590 -25.89 26.02 24.29
N ALA A 591 -27.07 26.07 24.92
CA ALA A 591 -28.24 25.38 24.42
C ALA A 591 -28.89 26.21 23.30
N ALA A 592 -28.75 25.76 22.06
CA ALA A 592 -29.23 26.44 20.86
C ALA A 592 -29.98 25.47 19.91
N PRO A 593 -31.05 24.80 20.36
CA PRO A 593 -31.82 23.89 19.51
C PRO A 593 -32.38 24.57 18.25
N GLU A 594 -32.67 25.87 18.35
CA GLU A 594 -33.13 26.71 17.24
C GLU A 594 -32.12 26.79 16.09
N TRP A 595 -30.81 26.75 16.38
CA TRP A 595 -29.78 26.78 15.33
C TRP A 595 -29.80 25.54 14.47
N VAL A 596 -30.09 24.37 15.06
CA VAL A 596 -30.21 23.14 14.28
C VAL A 596 -31.49 23.15 13.45
N VAL A 597 -32.59 23.66 14.01
CA VAL A 597 -33.84 23.84 13.26
C VAL A 597 -33.63 24.79 12.08
N GLN A 598 -32.94 25.91 12.29
CA GLN A 598 -32.61 26.87 11.22
C GLN A 598 -31.71 26.23 10.16
N ALA A 599 -30.65 25.52 10.57
CA ALA A 599 -29.76 24.78 9.68
C ALA A 599 -30.50 23.71 8.84
N GLU A 600 -31.50 23.04 9.43
CA GLU A 600 -32.29 22.00 8.78
C GLU A 600 -33.39 22.55 7.85
N ALA A 601 -33.90 23.75 8.15
CA ALA A 601 -34.98 24.43 7.44
C ALA A 601 -34.49 25.22 6.21
N GLU A 602 -33.29 25.81 6.29
CA GLU A 602 -32.65 26.42 5.13
C GLU A 602 -32.26 25.30 4.16
N LYS A 603 -32.87 25.26 2.96
CA LYS A 603 -32.53 24.32 1.86
C LYS A 603 -31.18 24.67 1.21
N GLY A 604 -30.19 25.02 2.02
CA GLY A 604 -28.89 25.53 1.59
C GLY A 604 -27.79 24.46 1.59
N ASN A 605 -26.61 24.90 1.17
CA ASN A 605 -25.40 24.08 1.03
C ASN A 605 -24.98 23.40 2.35
N PHE A 606 -25.33 23.96 3.51
CA PHE A 606 -24.99 23.35 4.81
C PHE A 606 -25.65 21.98 5.00
N LYS A 607 -26.95 21.86 4.73
CA LYS A 607 -27.68 20.60 4.91
C LYS A 607 -27.19 19.55 3.92
N LEU A 608 -26.99 19.93 2.66
CA LEU A 608 -26.44 19.07 1.63
C LEU A 608 -25.06 18.52 2.05
N ALA A 609 -24.14 19.41 2.47
CA ALA A 609 -22.81 19.01 2.88
C ALA A 609 -22.81 18.17 4.17
N MET A 610 -23.75 18.41 5.10
CA MET A 610 -23.96 17.55 6.28
C MET A 610 -24.47 16.17 5.88
N ASP A 611 -25.44 16.06 4.98
CA ASP A 611 -25.99 14.78 4.50
C ASP A 611 -24.94 13.96 3.73
N GLU A 612 -24.11 14.62 2.92
CA GLU A 612 -22.95 14.01 2.26
C GLU A 612 -21.92 13.51 3.28
N PHE A 613 -21.63 14.31 4.31
CA PHE A 613 -20.75 13.91 5.40
C PHE A 613 -21.31 12.70 6.15
N ILE A 614 -22.60 12.71 6.51
CA ILE A 614 -23.28 11.60 7.18
C ILE A 614 -23.17 10.33 6.34
N THR A 615 -23.40 10.43 5.03
CA THR A 615 -23.30 9.29 4.11
C THR A 615 -21.88 8.71 4.10
N THR A 616 -20.87 9.57 4.01
CA THR A 616 -19.44 9.16 4.05
C THR A 616 -19.06 8.57 5.41
N PHE A 617 -19.52 9.18 6.49
CA PHE A 617 -19.28 8.74 7.85
C PHE A 617 -19.95 7.38 8.11
N ASP A 618 -21.14 7.15 7.58
CA ASP A 618 -21.89 5.91 7.65
C ASP A 618 -21.16 4.74 6.99
N VAL A 619 -20.53 4.99 5.83
CA VAL A 619 -19.66 4.01 5.18
C VAL A 619 -18.46 3.70 6.06
N THR A 620 -17.83 4.73 6.64
CA THR A 620 -16.62 4.57 7.47
C THR A 620 -16.91 3.81 8.77
N ARG A 621 -18.01 4.12 9.48
CA ARG A 621 -18.36 3.44 10.75
C ARG A 621 -18.80 1.99 10.54
N LYS A 622 -19.36 1.64 9.37
CA LYS A 622 -19.62 0.24 9.00
C LYS A 622 -18.32 -0.56 8.86
N GLN A 623 -17.22 0.09 8.48
CA GLN A 623 -15.91 -0.55 8.35
C GLN A 623 -15.15 -0.64 9.68
N GLN A 624 -15.24 0.41 10.50
CA GLN A 624 -14.53 0.55 11.77
C GLN A 624 -15.48 1.00 12.89
N LYS A 625 -15.62 0.19 13.95
CA LYS A 625 -16.46 0.53 15.11
C LYS A 625 -15.76 1.50 16.05
N GLY A 626 -16.53 2.39 16.70
CA GLY A 626 -16.00 3.28 17.75
C GLY A 626 -14.99 4.28 17.20
N ILE A 627 -15.30 4.86 16.04
CA ILE A 627 -14.47 5.87 15.37
C ILE A 627 -14.97 7.28 15.62
N ARG A 628 -14.05 8.23 15.50
CA ARG A 628 -14.34 9.66 15.37
C ARG A 628 -13.69 10.15 14.09
N VAL A 629 -14.46 10.84 13.26
CA VAL A 629 -14.01 11.39 11.97
C VAL A 629 -14.33 12.88 11.94
N SER A 630 -13.48 13.66 11.29
CA SER A 630 -13.77 15.05 10.95
C SER A 630 -13.36 15.30 9.50
N LYS A 631 -14.19 16.04 8.75
CA LYS A 631 -13.97 16.36 7.34
C LYS A 631 -14.30 17.83 7.11
N VAL A 632 -13.39 18.55 6.44
CA VAL A 632 -13.67 19.90 5.94
C VAL A 632 -14.59 19.76 4.72
N PRO A 633 -15.67 20.55 4.61
CA PRO A 633 -16.52 20.54 3.42
C PRO A 633 -15.69 20.79 2.14
N GLU A 634 -16.01 20.12 1.04
CA GLU A 634 -15.30 20.30 -0.23
C GLU A 634 -15.67 21.63 -0.90
N HIS A 635 -16.91 22.07 -0.70
CA HIS A 635 -17.40 23.37 -1.13
C HIS A 635 -17.37 24.34 0.06
N PRO A 636 -16.75 25.53 -0.09
CA PRO A 636 -16.82 26.56 0.93
C PRO A 636 -18.28 26.89 1.22
N LEU A 637 -18.65 26.97 2.50
CA LEU A 637 -19.99 27.40 2.93
C LEU A 637 -20.16 28.93 2.79
N GLU A 638 -19.44 29.56 1.84
CA GLU A 638 -19.21 31.00 1.76
C GLU A 638 -20.44 31.80 1.28
N ASP A 639 -21.42 31.16 0.63
CA ASP A 639 -22.52 31.84 -0.06
C ASP A 639 -23.91 31.78 0.61
N ASP A 640 -24.09 31.05 1.73
CA ASP A 640 -25.43 30.86 2.33
C ASP A 640 -25.64 31.48 3.73
N SER A 641 -26.89 31.86 3.97
CA SER A 641 -27.50 32.49 5.16
C SER A 641 -27.17 31.86 6.52
N PHE A 642 -26.67 30.62 6.56
CA PHE A 642 -26.31 29.90 7.78
C PHE A 642 -24.82 30.01 8.08
N ASP A 643 -24.34 31.22 8.35
CA ASP A 643 -22.97 31.41 8.83
C ASP A 643 -22.90 31.09 10.33
N MET A 644 -22.57 29.85 10.67
CA MET A 644 -22.28 29.43 12.06
C MET A 644 -21.23 30.33 12.72
N ARG A 645 -20.31 30.93 11.95
CA ARG A 645 -19.37 31.93 12.48
C ARG A 645 -20.12 33.19 12.87
N LYS A 646 -21.02 33.71 12.03
CA LYS A 646 -21.91 34.82 12.36
C LYS A 646 -22.82 34.50 13.54
N LEU A 647 -23.43 33.33 13.61
CA LEU A 647 -24.25 32.90 14.76
C LEU A 647 -23.42 32.79 16.03
N SER A 648 -22.19 32.26 15.95
CA SER A 648 -21.26 32.20 17.08
C SER A 648 -20.79 33.59 17.52
N LEU A 649 -20.50 34.48 16.56
CA LEU A 649 -20.13 35.88 16.79
C LEU A 649 -21.31 36.73 17.29
N GLN A 650 -22.56 36.36 16.97
CA GLN A 650 -23.75 37.03 17.49
C GLN A 650 -24.12 36.51 18.89
N ALA A 651 -24.00 35.20 19.10
CA ALA A 651 -24.23 34.54 20.39
C ALA A 651 -23.24 34.97 21.45
N LEU A 652 -21.96 34.96 21.14
CA LEU A 652 -20.91 35.35 22.10
C LEU A 652 -20.81 36.88 22.25
N GLY A 653 -21.81 37.59 21.71
CA GLY A 653 -21.78 39.01 21.41
C GLY A 653 -20.70 39.31 20.37
N HIS A 654 -20.78 40.44 19.67
CA HIS A 654 -19.60 41.02 19.01
C HIS A 654 -18.54 41.47 20.05
N GLY A 655 -18.37 40.72 21.14
CA GLY A 655 -17.38 40.96 22.16
C GLY A 655 -16.00 40.97 21.52
N PRO A 656 -15.06 41.78 22.05
CA PRO A 656 -13.69 41.92 21.53
C PRO A 656 -12.88 40.61 21.56
N GLU A 657 -13.51 39.49 21.92
CA GLU A 657 -12.90 38.23 22.33
C GLU A 657 -12.67 37.26 21.17
N ILE A 658 -13.52 37.24 20.15
CA ILE A 658 -13.38 36.36 18.98
C ILE A 658 -13.06 37.17 17.74
N ARG A 659 -12.03 36.74 17.00
CA ARG A 659 -11.46 37.48 15.87
C ARG A 659 -11.68 36.76 14.55
N ASN A 660 -11.75 37.56 13.49
CA ASN A 660 -11.52 37.05 12.14
C ASN A 660 -10.05 36.76 11.94
N LEU A 661 -9.75 35.79 11.08
CA LEU A 661 -8.36 35.55 10.68
C LEU A 661 -7.85 36.80 9.95
N PRO A 662 -6.59 37.21 10.17
CA PRO A 662 -6.01 38.30 9.41
C PRO A 662 -5.96 37.90 7.93
N ALA A 663 -6.15 38.87 7.02
CA ALA A 663 -6.04 38.63 5.59
C ALA A 663 -4.65 38.11 5.16
N THR A 664 -3.64 38.33 6.01
CA THR A 664 -2.26 37.84 5.85
C THR A 664 -2.05 36.41 6.35
N ALA A 665 -3.10 35.73 6.83
CA ALA A 665 -2.99 34.35 7.29
C ALA A 665 -2.58 33.42 6.13
N SER A 666 -1.71 32.46 6.42
CA SER A 666 -1.27 31.43 5.50
C SER A 666 -2.43 30.54 5.10
N ALA A 667 -2.32 29.94 3.91
CA ALA A 667 -3.31 28.99 3.41
C ALA A 667 -3.46 27.79 4.37
N GLU A 668 -2.37 27.37 5.01
CA GLU A 668 -2.38 26.29 5.99
C GLU A 668 -3.15 26.69 7.26
N LEU A 669 -2.96 27.91 7.78
CA LEU A 669 -3.70 28.38 8.96
C LEU A 669 -5.17 28.55 8.63
N ILE A 670 -5.49 29.12 7.46
CA ILE A 670 -6.87 29.21 6.94
C ILE A 670 -7.51 27.83 6.92
N LYS A 671 -6.80 26.82 6.38
CA LYS A 671 -7.28 25.44 6.35
C LYS A 671 -7.44 24.81 7.74
N ALA A 672 -6.50 25.03 8.65
CA ALA A 672 -6.57 24.51 10.02
C ALA A 672 -7.71 25.13 10.84
N MET A 673 -8.04 26.38 10.54
CA MET A 673 -9.12 27.15 11.16
C MET A 673 -10.44 27.07 10.38
N SER A 674 -10.45 26.33 9.26
CA SER A 674 -11.65 26.12 8.47
C SER A 674 -12.66 25.29 9.26
N PRO A 675 -13.95 25.61 9.15
CA PRO A 675 -14.97 24.78 9.75
C PRO A 675 -14.98 23.36 9.19
N SER A 676 -15.46 22.41 9.97
CA SER A 676 -15.48 21.00 9.59
C SER A 676 -16.68 20.28 10.18
N PHE A 677 -17.20 19.28 9.48
CA PHE A 677 -18.14 18.34 10.08
C PHE A 677 -17.39 17.33 10.94
N PHE A 678 -18.05 16.81 11.97
CA PHE A 678 -17.54 15.72 12.78
C PHE A 678 -18.61 14.65 13.02
N GLY A 679 -18.16 13.41 13.10
CA GLY A 679 -19.00 12.25 13.40
C GLY A 679 -18.33 11.39 14.45
N ILE A 680 -19.11 10.92 15.42
CA ILE A 680 -18.65 10.06 16.50
C ILE A 680 -19.59 8.85 16.56
N ASP A 681 -19.01 7.66 16.40
CA ASP A 681 -19.76 6.41 16.35
C ASP A 681 -20.19 5.96 17.76
N ALA A 682 -21.24 5.15 17.81
CA ALA A 682 -21.70 4.56 19.05
C ALA A 682 -20.62 3.63 19.64
N GLY A 683 -20.41 3.71 20.95
CA GLY A 683 -19.35 2.99 21.65
C GLY A 683 -17.97 3.64 21.52
N TYR A 684 -17.86 4.86 20.96
CA TYR A 684 -16.65 5.66 21.10
C TYR A 684 -16.42 5.99 22.58
N ASP A 685 -15.23 5.67 23.07
CA ASP A 685 -14.84 5.76 24.49
C ASP A 685 -13.41 6.31 24.66
N LYS A 686 -12.95 7.14 23.72
CA LYS A 686 -11.58 7.65 23.70
C LYS A 686 -11.52 9.09 24.21
N VAL A 687 -10.36 9.44 24.76
CA VAL A 687 -10.00 10.80 25.15
C VAL A 687 -9.26 11.46 23.98
N SER A 688 -9.71 12.64 23.59
CA SER A 688 -9.15 13.37 22.45
C SER A 688 -9.01 14.86 22.75
N GLY A 689 -7.93 15.46 22.26
CA GLY A 689 -7.76 16.91 22.22
C GLY A 689 -8.20 17.46 20.86
N GLU A 690 -8.35 18.78 20.79
CA GLU A 690 -8.51 19.48 19.53
C GLU A 690 -7.21 19.55 18.72
N TYR A 691 -7.34 19.78 17.42
CA TYR A 691 -6.18 19.97 16.54
C TYR A 691 -5.31 21.12 17.07
N LEU A 692 -4.01 20.84 17.26
CA LEU A 692 -3.02 21.75 17.89
C LEU A 692 -3.41 22.26 19.30
N GLY A 693 -4.44 21.69 19.92
CA GLY A 693 -5.01 22.20 21.17
C GLY A 693 -5.67 23.57 21.01
N LEU A 694 -6.13 23.93 19.81
CA LEU A 694 -6.81 25.21 19.56
C LEU A 694 -8.23 25.21 20.13
N PRO A 695 -8.77 26.40 20.48
CA PRO A 695 -10.11 26.50 21.03
C PRO A 695 -11.14 26.29 19.92
N VAL A 696 -12.26 25.65 20.26
CA VAL A 696 -13.26 25.26 19.27
C VAL A 696 -14.68 25.35 19.83
N LEU A 697 -15.63 25.62 18.95
CA LEU A 697 -17.06 25.41 19.17
C LEU A 697 -17.49 24.14 18.45
N ARG A 698 -18.21 23.26 19.13
CA ARG A 698 -18.80 22.04 18.56
C ARG A 698 -20.31 22.05 18.68
N LEU A 699 -21.01 22.37 17.59
CA LEU A 699 -22.45 22.22 17.49
C LEU A 699 -22.81 20.75 17.27
N THR A 700 -23.80 20.26 18.03
CA THR A 700 -24.33 18.90 17.90
C THR A 700 -25.60 18.93 17.07
N ALA A 701 -25.52 18.45 15.82
CA ALA A 701 -26.65 18.43 14.91
C ALA A 701 -27.52 17.18 15.10
N TYR A 702 -26.92 16.04 15.42
CA TYR A 702 -27.59 14.76 15.65
C TYR A 702 -26.98 14.03 16.84
N GLY A 703 -27.82 13.28 17.56
CA GLY A 703 -27.43 12.44 18.67
C GLY A 703 -27.15 13.18 19.98
N THR A 704 -26.78 12.40 20.98
CA THR A 704 -26.50 12.83 22.35
C THR A 704 -25.23 12.14 22.84
N ARG A 705 -24.37 12.88 23.55
CA ARG A 705 -23.15 12.33 24.15
C ARG A 705 -22.91 12.88 25.55
N LYS A 706 -22.27 12.08 26.40
CA LYS A 706 -21.72 12.53 27.67
C LYS A 706 -20.25 12.89 27.47
N VAL A 707 -19.80 13.95 28.11
CA VAL A 707 -18.41 14.40 28.04
C VAL A 707 -17.83 14.56 29.43
N VAL A 708 -16.54 14.23 29.58
CA VAL A 708 -15.72 14.60 30.74
C VAL A 708 -14.48 15.33 30.23
N LEU A 709 -14.21 16.49 30.80
CA LEU A 709 -13.27 17.47 30.27
C LEU A 709 -12.25 17.87 31.33
N THR A 710 -11.00 18.05 30.90
CA THR A 710 -9.92 18.55 31.75
C THR A 710 -8.92 19.35 30.92
N GLU A 711 -8.18 20.24 31.56
CA GLU A 711 -7.04 20.92 30.94
C GLU A 711 -5.83 19.96 30.88
N MET A 712 -5.14 19.93 29.73
CA MET A 712 -3.97 19.06 29.54
C MET A 712 -2.81 19.41 30.48
N LEU A 713 -2.50 20.69 30.71
CA LEU A 713 -1.38 21.06 31.58
C LEU A 713 -1.61 20.66 33.04
N GLN A 714 -2.82 20.86 33.54
CA GLN A 714 -3.19 20.44 34.89
C GLN A 714 -3.01 18.93 35.06
N LEU A 715 -3.44 18.17 34.05
CA LEU A 715 -3.26 16.72 34.03
C LEU A 715 -1.77 16.33 34.03
N VAL A 716 -0.96 17.00 33.21
CA VAL A 716 0.49 16.77 33.18
C VAL A 716 1.13 17.11 34.52
N ASN A 717 0.76 18.24 35.14
CA ASN A 717 1.28 18.65 36.44
C ASN A 717 0.91 17.62 37.52
N PHE A 718 -0.30 17.09 37.49
CA PHE A 718 -0.71 16.01 38.38
C PHE A 718 0.08 14.71 38.13
N MET A 719 0.27 14.32 36.86
CA MET A 719 1.06 13.15 36.48
C MET A 719 2.50 13.23 37.00
N VAL A 720 3.15 14.39 36.82
CA VAL A 720 4.53 14.61 37.25
C VAL A 720 4.61 14.71 38.78
N ASN A 721 3.86 15.62 39.38
CA ASN A 721 4.06 16.00 40.79
C ASN A 721 3.45 15.00 41.78
N LYS A 722 2.35 14.35 41.41
CA LYS A 722 1.62 13.44 42.33
C LYS A 722 1.84 11.98 42.01
N LYS A 723 2.03 11.63 40.73
CA LYS A 723 2.24 10.23 40.31
C LYS A 723 3.70 9.93 39.97
N GLY A 724 4.59 10.90 40.03
CA GLY A 724 6.02 10.71 39.77
C GLY A 724 6.33 10.28 38.34
N ILE A 725 5.43 10.56 37.39
CA ILE A 725 5.59 10.16 36.00
C ILE A 725 6.61 11.09 35.34
N GLN A 726 7.78 10.56 35.02
CA GLN A 726 8.87 11.30 34.35
C GLN A 726 8.89 11.07 32.82
N GLY A 727 9.66 11.91 32.14
CA GLY A 727 9.91 11.84 30.69
C GLY A 727 8.98 12.72 29.85
N ASN A 728 9.05 12.55 28.53
CA ASN A 728 8.19 13.28 27.59
C ASN A 728 6.73 12.82 27.74
N ILE A 729 5.84 13.71 28.19
CA ILE A 729 4.42 13.44 28.38
C ILE A 729 3.66 13.97 27.17
N THR A 730 3.36 13.06 26.24
CA THR A 730 2.62 13.38 25.01
C THR A 730 1.11 13.44 25.26
N VAL A 731 0.37 14.08 24.35
CA VAL A 731 -1.11 14.11 24.36
C VAL A 731 -1.69 12.70 24.43
N ALA A 732 -1.13 11.74 23.70
CA ALA A 732 -1.57 10.35 23.72
C ALA A 732 -1.39 9.72 25.12
N ARG A 733 -0.27 10.02 25.79
CA ARG A 733 -0.01 9.54 27.16
C ARG A 733 -0.98 10.17 28.16
N CYS A 734 -1.27 11.47 28.03
CA CYS A 734 -2.31 12.15 28.82
C CYS A 734 -3.69 11.51 28.61
N SER A 735 -4.09 11.30 27.34
CA SER A 735 -5.36 10.64 26.99
C SER A 735 -5.47 9.24 27.60
N SER A 736 -4.42 8.43 27.49
CA SER A 736 -4.40 7.09 28.09
C SER A 736 -4.45 7.14 29.62
N PHE A 737 -3.68 8.03 30.24
CA PHE A 737 -3.68 8.18 31.69
C PHE A 737 -5.04 8.63 32.22
N PHE A 738 -5.65 9.63 31.60
CA PHE A 738 -6.99 10.12 31.96
C PHE A 738 -8.06 9.03 31.83
N LYS A 739 -8.01 8.24 30.74
CA LYS A 739 -8.92 7.11 30.53
C LYS A 739 -8.77 6.01 31.60
N CYS A 740 -7.59 5.86 32.19
CA CYS A 740 -7.28 4.82 33.17
C CYS A 740 -7.39 5.29 34.62
N MET A 741 -7.84 6.52 34.89
CA MET A 741 -8.00 6.99 36.26
C MET A 741 -9.15 6.27 36.96
N GLY A 742 -8.86 5.55 38.04
CA GLY A 742 -9.89 5.03 38.92
C GLY A 742 -10.54 6.13 39.79
N PRO A 743 -11.63 5.81 40.52
CA PRO A 743 -12.40 6.79 41.30
C PRO A 743 -11.54 7.60 42.28
N GLN A 744 -10.63 6.91 42.98
CA GLN A 744 -9.76 7.53 43.97
C GLN A 744 -8.80 8.54 43.31
N VAL A 745 -8.25 8.21 42.15
CA VAL A 745 -7.32 9.08 41.41
C VAL A 745 -8.06 10.28 40.82
N LEU A 746 -9.28 10.09 40.31
CA LEU A 746 -10.13 11.19 39.84
C LEU A 746 -10.49 12.16 40.98
N LYS A 747 -10.77 11.63 42.17
CA LYS A 747 -11.03 12.44 43.36
C LYS A 747 -9.80 13.25 43.78
N GLU A 748 -8.63 12.61 43.85
CA GLU A 748 -7.35 13.29 44.12
C GLU A 748 -7.00 14.35 43.07
N TYR A 749 -7.33 14.08 41.81
CA TYR A 749 -7.12 15.02 40.71
C TYR A 749 -8.04 16.24 40.84
N LYS A 750 -9.33 16.01 41.13
CA LYS A 750 -10.32 17.08 41.29
C LYS A 750 -9.98 18.06 42.41
N GLU A 751 -9.34 17.59 43.49
CA GLU A 751 -8.90 18.46 44.60
C GLU A 751 -7.84 19.50 44.17
N GLN A 752 -7.17 19.29 43.05
CA GLN A 752 -6.05 20.13 42.58
C GLN A 752 -6.27 20.72 41.19
N SER A 753 -7.33 20.30 40.48
CA SER A 753 -7.49 20.57 39.07
C SER A 753 -8.97 20.63 38.66
N LEU A 754 -9.23 21.31 37.56
CA LEU A 754 -10.54 21.48 37.00
C LEU A 754 -10.91 20.25 36.16
N LEU A 755 -11.99 19.60 36.58
CA LEU A 755 -12.62 18.50 35.88
C LEU A 755 -14.09 18.88 35.69
N PHE A 756 -14.55 18.85 34.46
CA PHE A 756 -15.92 19.16 34.09
C PHE A 756 -16.62 17.95 33.49
N THR A 757 -17.94 17.87 33.65
CA THR A 757 -18.80 16.85 33.05
C THR A 757 -20.03 17.50 32.45
N GLY A 758 -20.65 16.85 31.47
CA GLY A 758 -21.98 17.26 31.02
C GLY A 758 -22.53 16.37 29.92
N THR A 759 -23.82 16.55 29.66
CA THR A 759 -24.51 15.92 28.52
C THR A 759 -24.72 16.93 27.41
N ILE A 760 -24.28 16.59 26.20
CA ILE A 760 -24.39 17.40 24.99
C ILE A 760 -25.43 16.74 24.09
N ALA A 761 -26.59 17.36 23.98
CA ALA A 761 -27.73 16.94 23.18
C ALA A 761 -27.76 17.64 21.81
N LYS A 762 -28.66 17.18 20.93
CA LYS A 762 -28.99 17.87 19.67
C LYS A 762 -29.35 19.33 19.98
N GLY A 763 -28.69 20.27 19.28
CA GLY A 763 -28.87 21.71 19.50
C GLY A 763 -27.81 22.36 20.39
N ASP A 764 -27.04 21.58 21.14
CA ASP A 764 -26.03 22.15 22.02
C ASP A 764 -24.74 22.48 21.27
N VAL A 765 -24.15 23.62 21.65
CA VAL A 765 -22.80 24.03 21.25
C VAL A 765 -21.88 23.93 22.46
N LEU A 766 -20.91 23.01 22.37
CA LEU A 766 -19.86 22.85 23.37
C LEU A 766 -18.67 23.73 23.00
N TYR A 767 -18.30 24.67 23.87
CA TYR A 767 -17.03 25.37 23.78
C TYR A 767 -15.94 24.57 24.49
N LEU A 768 -14.81 24.37 23.80
CA LEU A 768 -13.60 23.78 24.36
C LEU A 768 -12.49 24.84 24.35
N PRO A 769 -11.96 25.23 25.51
CA PRO A 769 -10.82 26.14 25.56
C PRO A 769 -9.55 25.44 25.06
N CYS A 770 -8.54 26.25 24.78
CA CYS A 770 -7.23 25.76 24.34
C CYS A 770 -6.68 24.69 25.28
N GLY A 771 -6.05 23.65 24.72
CA GLY A 771 -5.41 22.59 25.51
C GLY A 771 -6.37 21.67 26.26
N SER A 772 -7.68 21.74 26.00
CA SER A 772 -8.65 20.85 26.61
C SER A 772 -8.55 19.42 26.07
N LEU A 773 -8.64 18.46 26.98
CA LEU A 773 -8.86 17.05 26.67
C LEU A 773 -10.32 16.72 26.93
N CYS A 774 -10.95 16.06 25.96
CA CYS A 774 -12.35 15.65 26.00
C CYS A 774 -12.46 14.13 25.90
N ALA A 775 -12.89 13.51 27.00
CA ALA A 775 -13.39 12.15 27.01
C ALA A 775 -14.85 12.19 26.55
N GLU A 776 -15.18 11.47 25.48
CA GLU A 776 -16.56 11.42 24.95
C GLU A 776 -17.10 9.99 25.09
N TYR A 777 -18.29 9.85 25.66
CA TYR A 777 -19.05 8.61 25.72
C TYR A 777 -20.32 8.76 24.91
N VAL A 778 -20.41 7.95 23.87
CA VAL A 778 -21.40 8.08 22.82
C VAL A 778 -22.23 6.80 22.75
N THR A 779 -23.48 6.87 23.20
CA THR A 779 -24.42 5.73 23.17
C THR A 779 -25.13 5.61 21.82
N GLU A 780 -25.32 6.73 21.15
CA GLU A 780 -25.93 6.85 19.84
C GLU A 780 -25.05 7.70 18.93
N VAL A 781 -25.08 7.43 17.63
CA VAL A 781 -24.23 8.14 16.70
C VAL A 781 -24.47 9.64 16.77
N THR A 782 -23.38 10.37 17.00
CA THR A 782 -23.40 11.81 17.14
C THR A 782 -22.74 12.44 15.93
N VAL A 783 -23.42 13.40 15.31
CA VAL A 783 -22.90 14.16 14.17
C VAL A 783 -23.05 15.64 14.45
N GLY A 784 -22.09 16.43 14.03
CA GLY A 784 -22.10 17.85 14.31
C GLY A 784 -21.14 18.66 13.46
N TYR A 785 -21.03 19.93 13.82
CA TYR A 785 -20.23 20.92 13.15
C TYR A 785 -19.22 21.52 14.11
N ARG A 786 -17.97 21.61 13.67
CA ARG A 786 -16.79 22.05 14.41
C ARG A 786 -16.30 23.36 13.81
N LEU A 787 -16.23 24.39 14.64
CA LEU A 787 -15.76 25.72 14.27
C LEU A 787 -14.58 26.12 15.16
N PRO A 788 -13.33 26.07 14.65
CA PRO A 788 -12.17 26.66 15.33
C PRO A 788 -12.38 28.15 15.57
N VAL A 789 -12.02 28.65 16.76
CA VAL A 789 -12.17 30.08 17.08
C VAL A 789 -10.81 30.72 17.30
N LEU A 790 -10.65 31.96 16.84
CA LEU A 790 -9.46 32.76 17.12
C LEU A 790 -9.81 33.70 18.28
N LEU A 791 -9.11 33.56 19.40
CA LEU A 791 -9.34 34.38 20.59
C LEU A 791 -8.43 35.61 20.60
N ASN A 792 -8.90 36.69 21.20
CA ASN A 792 -8.08 37.86 21.51
C ASN A 792 -7.16 37.55 22.69
N GLU A 793 -5.88 37.91 22.60
CA GLU A 793 -4.89 37.73 23.68
C GLU A 793 -5.39 38.24 25.04
N SER A 794 -6.19 39.31 25.10
CA SER A 794 -6.72 39.83 26.38
C SER A 794 -7.64 38.85 27.13
N VAL A 795 -8.16 37.84 26.43
CA VAL A 795 -9.12 36.85 26.92
C VAL A 795 -8.45 35.49 27.12
N ILE A 796 -7.30 35.29 26.49
CA ILE A 796 -6.51 34.08 26.66
C ILE A 796 -5.81 34.16 28.03
N ASP A 797 -6.22 33.31 28.97
CA ASP A 797 -5.54 33.17 30.26
C ASP A 797 -4.04 32.94 30.07
N LYS A 798 -3.22 33.51 30.96
CA LYS A 798 -1.78 33.27 31.02
C LYS A 798 -1.44 31.77 31.05
N ASN A 799 -2.25 30.96 31.72
CA ASN A 799 -2.11 29.50 31.75
C ASN A 799 -2.32 28.86 30.37
N ILE A 800 -3.27 29.38 29.59
CA ILE A 800 -3.49 28.95 28.22
C ILE A 800 -2.31 29.33 27.34
N MET A 801 -1.82 30.58 27.44
CA MET A 801 -0.63 30.99 26.70
C MET A 801 0.60 30.16 27.07
N ALA A 802 0.75 29.77 28.34
CA ALA A 802 1.78 28.86 28.79
C ALA A 802 1.62 27.45 28.16
N THR A 803 0.37 26.96 28.03
CA THR A 803 0.07 25.70 27.33
C THR A 803 0.49 25.74 25.88
N LEU A 804 0.11 26.80 25.17
CA LEU A 804 0.46 26.98 23.76
C LEU A 804 1.98 27.13 23.60
N THR A 805 2.64 27.90 24.47
CA THR A 805 4.10 28.07 24.45
C THR A 805 4.83 26.74 24.68
N ARG A 806 4.43 25.96 25.68
CA ARG A 806 4.99 24.62 25.90
C ARG A 806 4.75 23.73 24.69
N LYS A 807 3.57 23.81 24.05
CA LYS A 807 3.28 23.05 22.84
C LYS A 807 4.17 23.45 21.67
N THR A 808 4.45 24.75 21.52
CA THR A 808 5.44 25.28 20.58
C THR A 808 6.83 24.70 20.86
N GLU A 809 7.26 24.62 22.12
CA GLU A 809 8.55 24.01 22.49
C GLU A 809 8.60 22.51 22.19
N GLU A 810 7.54 21.76 22.49
CA GLU A 810 7.42 20.34 22.13
C GLU A 810 7.51 20.13 20.62
N LEU A 811 6.84 20.98 19.84
CA LEU A 811 6.87 20.92 18.38
C LEU A 811 8.23 21.35 17.83
N LYS A 812 8.94 22.31 18.44
CA LYS A 812 10.34 22.65 18.11
C LYS A 812 11.29 21.48 18.35
N ALA A 813 11.14 20.81 19.50
CA ALA A 813 11.92 19.62 19.82
C ALA A 813 11.61 18.45 18.87
N ALA A 814 10.34 18.27 18.49
CA ALA A 814 9.95 17.25 17.53
C ALA A 814 10.41 17.57 16.09
N ALA A 815 10.32 18.84 15.67
CA ALA A 815 10.76 19.32 14.36
C ALA A 815 12.27 19.14 14.15
N SER A 816 13.05 19.23 15.23
CA SER A 816 14.50 18.95 15.21
C SER A 816 14.85 17.46 15.25
N SER A 817 13.88 16.56 15.37
CA SER A 817 14.08 15.10 15.36
C SER A 817 13.67 14.45 14.02
N SER A 818 14.50 13.56 13.46
CA SER A 818 14.54 13.31 12.01
C SER A 818 13.49 12.36 11.40
N SER A 819 12.51 11.84 12.14
CA SER A 819 11.47 10.96 11.55
C SER A 819 10.11 11.62 11.33
N ASP A 820 9.75 12.62 12.14
CA ASP A 820 8.45 13.34 12.07
C ASP A 820 8.62 14.86 11.85
N SER A 821 9.84 15.30 11.48
CA SER A 821 10.24 16.71 11.47
C SER A 821 9.31 17.60 10.65
N LYS A 822 8.95 17.19 9.43
CA LYS A 822 8.14 18.01 8.51
C LYS A 822 6.74 18.29 9.04
N LYS A 823 6.09 17.31 9.67
CA LYS A 823 4.75 17.50 10.25
C LYS A 823 4.84 18.38 11.49
N ALA A 824 5.82 18.11 12.36
CA ALA A 824 6.04 18.93 13.55
C ALA A 824 6.39 20.38 13.21
N GLU A 825 7.16 20.61 12.15
CA GLU A 825 7.52 21.94 11.64
C GLU A 825 6.30 22.69 11.06
N MET A 826 5.45 21.99 10.30
CA MET A 826 4.18 22.55 9.83
C MET A 826 3.24 22.90 10.99
N ASP A 827 3.06 21.97 11.93
CA ASP A 827 2.24 22.16 13.13
C ASP A 827 2.78 23.30 14.01
N LEU A 828 4.11 23.44 14.10
CA LEU A 828 4.78 24.52 14.80
C LEU A 828 4.49 25.87 14.15
N LYS A 829 4.70 25.97 12.83
CA LYS A 829 4.46 27.19 12.05
C LYS A 829 3.01 27.65 12.19
N LEU A 830 2.06 26.71 12.09
CA LEU A 830 0.64 26.97 12.29
C LEU A 830 0.32 27.53 13.67
N LEU A 831 0.89 26.94 14.72
CA LEU A 831 0.67 27.36 16.09
C LEU A 831 1.28 28.75 16.36
N GLU A 832 2.50 29.00 15.88
CA GLU A 832 3.16 30.31 16.00
C GLU A 832 2.39 31.40 15.26
N GLU A 833 1.86 31.10 14.07
CA GLU A 833 1.05 32.03 13.30
C GLU A 833 -0.31 32.32 13.97
N TRP A 834 -0.96 31.29 14.52
CA TRP A 834 -2.20 31.47 15.30
C TRP A 834 -1.95 32.36 16.53
N ILE A 835 -0.86 32.13 17.27
CA ILE A 835 -0.46 32.97 18.40
C ILE A 835 -0.19 34.40 17.92
N GLY A 836 0.48 34.58 16.79
CA GLY A 836 0.69 35.89 16.18
C GLY A 836 -0.63 36.61 15.88
N ALA A 837 -1.58 35.92 15.26
CA ALA A 837 -2.90 36.46 14.94
C ALA A 837 -3.72 36.82 16.19
N ALA A 838 -3.60 36.03 17.27
CA ALA A 838 -4.23 36.31 18.56
C ALA A 838 -3.66 37.57 19.24
N ARG A 839 -2.37 37.88 18.99
CA ARG A 839 -1.63 39.02 19.56
C ARG A 839 -1.79 40.34 18.80
N THR A 840 -2.09 40.30 17.50
CA THR A 840 -2.19 41.52 16.69
C THR A 840 -3.20 42.48 17.31
N LYS A 841 -2.82 43.70 17.68
CA LYS A 841 -3.79 44.65 18.26
C LYS A 841 -4.91 44.89 17.25
N LEU A 842 -6.16 44.93 17.73
CA LEU A 842 -7.29 45.41 16.93
C LEU A 842 -6.94 46.83 16.49
N ILE A 843 -6.61 47.00 15.22
CA ILE A 843 -6.75 48.30 14.58
C ILE A 843 -8.27 48.46 14.49
N PRO A 844 -8.89 49.38 15.25
CA PRO A 844 -10.32 49.60 15.13
C PRO A 844 -10.62 49.83 13.64
N PRO A 845 -11.69 49.21 13.09
CA PRO A 845 -12.05 49.45 11.70
C PRO A 845 -12.13 50.97 11.53
N VAL A 846 -11.30 51.50 10.63
CA VAL A 846 -11.33 52.93 10.31
C VAL A 846 -12.79 53.20 9.94
N PRO A 847 -13.51 54.05 10.69
CA PRO A 847 -14.89 54.35 10.34
C PRO A 847 -14.88 54.80 8.88
N PRO A 848 -15.79 54.29 8.04
CA PRO A 848 -15.79 54.61 6.62
C PRO A 848 -15.70 56.13 6.52
N SER A 849 -14.57 56.62 5.99
CA SER A 849 -14.38 58.04 5.75
C SER A 849 -15.58 58.49 4.95
N ALA A 850 -16.36 59.43 5.48
CA ALA A 850 -17.49 60.01 4.78
C ALA A 850 -17.03 60.31 3.35
N GLU A 851 -17.68 59.66 2.38
CA GLU A 851 -17.42 59.95 0.97
C GLU A 851 -17.57 61.46 0.78
N PRO A 852 -16.59 62.14 0.18
CA PRO A 852 -16.80 63.52 -0.23
C PRO A 852 -18.03 63.54 -1.15
N PRO A 853 -18.95 64.50 -0.98
CA PRO A 853 -20.18 64.53 -1.75
C PRO A 853 -19.85 64.53 -3.24
N ALA A 854 -20.43 63.57 -3.96
CA ALA A 854 -20.27 63.44 -5.40
C ALA A 854 -20.69 64.74 -6.09
N GLU A 855 -19.77 65.36 -6.82
CA GLU A 855 -20.10 66.44 -7.75
C GLU A 855 -21.04 65.89 -8.83
N GLU A 856 -22.26 66.44 -8.87
CA GLU A 856 -23.25 66.12 -9.89
C GLU A 856 -22.72 66.45 -11.31
N PRO A 857 -22.84 65.53 -12.27
CA PRO A 857 -22.53 65.84 -13.65
C PRO A 857 -23.62 66.73 -14.25
N LYS A 858 -23.26 67.96 -14.62
CA LYS A 858 -24.07 68.84 -15.47
C LYS A 858 -24.27 68.19 -16.84
N ASN A 859 -25.48 67.69 -17.09
CA ASN A 859 -25.98 67.34 -18.42
C ASN A 859 -27.39 67.96 -18.55
N SER A 860 -27.53 68.97 -19.40
CA SER A 860 -27.98 68.87 -20.80
C SER A 860 -29.51 68.88 -20.90
N GLU A 861 -30.01 69.80 -21.72
CA GLU A 861 -31.39 70.25 -21.89
C GLU A 861 -32.46 69.14 -22.01
N PRO A 862 -33.69 69.39 -21.52
CA PRO A 862 -34.81 68.49 -21.72
C PRO A 862 -35.49 68.72 -23.09
N PRO A 863 -36.01 67.67 -23.76
CA PRO A 863 -36.81 67.83 -24.96
C PRO A 863 -38.21 68.36 -24.62
N ARG A 864 -38.68 69.29 -25.46
CA ARG A 864 -40.00 69.92 -25.43
C ARG A 864 -41.10 68.88 -25.67
N ASN A 865 -42.07 68.79 -24.75
CA ASN A 865 -43.37 68.17 -25.02
C ASN A 865 -44.32 69.17 -25.72
N PRO A 866 -45.20 68.68 -26.63
CA PRO A 866 -46.16 69.52 -27.34
C PRO A 866 -47.39 69.85 -26.47
N PRO A 867 -48.14 70.93 -26.81
CA PRO A 867 -49.20 71.47 -25.97
C PRO A 867 -50.53 70.74 -26.19
N GLU A 868 -51.20 70.38 -25.09
CA GLU A 868 -52.63 70.05 -25.10
C GLU A 868 -53.49 71.23 -24.60
N PRO A 869 -54.75 71.33 -25.06
CA PRO A 869 -55.50 72.58 -25.09
C PRO A 869 -56.31 72.83 -23.83
N GLN A 870 -56.45 74.12 -23.54
CA GLN A 870 -57.29 74.68 -22.49
C GLN A 870 -58.78 74.34 -22.68
N ALA A 871 -59.49 74.09 -21.57
CA ALA A 871 -60.84 74.62 -21.41
C ALA A 871 -61.20 74.76 -19.91
N SER A 872 -61.72 75.94 -19.62
CA SER A 872 -62.24 76.49 -18.38
C SER A 872 -63.55 75.86 -17.89
N ALA A 873 -63.66 75.61 -16.59
CA ALA A 873 -64.76 75.97 -15.68
C ALA A 873 -64.43 75.47 -14.26
#